data_AF-A0A0G2F1A0-F1
#
_entry.id   AF-A0A0G2F1A0-F1
#
_cell.length_a   1.000
_cell.length_b   1.000
_cell.length_c   1.000
_cell.angle_alpha   90.00
_cell.angle_beta   90.00
_cell.angle_gamma   90.00
#
_symmetry.space_group_name_H-M   'P 1'
#
loop_
_entity.id
_entity.type
_entity.pdbx_description
1 polymer ?
#
loop_
_entity_poly.entity_id
_entity_poly.type
_entity_poly.pdbx_seq_one_letter_code
_entity_poly.pdbx_strand_id
1 'polypeptide(L)'
;MKMADPVILQSAVRLPTPPPPGSYSPKASGSRKRSPPSRSPSPRRHRSPPRGKVREEIRQKDGGEELADERGRYLAERLRGRGREDVKVKKDLTEEEKQASAKAEYEKLLTMRSGGTYIPPARLRALQAQITDRTSKEYQRMAWEALKKSVNGLINKVNVSNIKYIVPELFGENLIRGRGLFCRSIMKAQAASLPFTPIYAAMVAIVNTKLPQVGELLLNRLIVQFRKAFKRNDKAVCVSSTTFIAHLCNQQVAHEMVAAQILLLLLHKPTDDSVEIAVGLTREVGQHLEEMSQPIALAVFDQFRSILHEADIDKRVQYMIEVLFQVRRDRYKDNPAIKDELDLVEEEDQITHRTGLDDEIDVQDGLNIFKYDSEWEEHEEAYKKLKAEILGEASEEEEDESGSEESTDDEEAEEERQMEIKDQSNTDLVNLRRTIYLTIMSSIDFEECCHKLMKINLPSGQEQELPSMIIECCSQEKTYSKFYGLIGERFAKLNRLWLDQFEQAFAKYYDTIHRYETNRLRNIARFFGHMFSSDGIGWHVLSVVHLNEEETTSSSRIFIKILFQDLAEALGMPKLQERLRDDILRPSFAGIFPTDEPRNTRFSVNYFTSIGMGALTEDMREHLKNLPKPAPPALPAARDDSDTASVSSYSSYSSYSTVMPAADEVILAAEA
;
A
#
# COMPACT_ATOMS: atom_id res chain seq x y z
N MET A 1 58.10 42.77 -12.22
CA MET A 1 57.58 42.33 -10.91
C MET A 1 56.54 41.27 -11.18
N LYS A 2 56.89 40.01 -10.91
CA LYS A 2 56.14 38.81 -11.28
C LYS A 2 55.02 38.56 -10.26
N MET A 3 53.81 38.34 -10.76
CA MET A 3 52.65 37.87 -10.00
C MET A 3 52.65 36.33 -9.94
N ALA A 4 51.99 35.83 -8.90
CA ALA A 4 52.06 34.49 -8.33
C ALA A 4 51.61 33.34 -9.25
N ASP A 5 52.28 32.20 -9.05
CA ASP A 5 52.02 30.91 -9.69
C ASP A 5 50.72 30.23 -9.18
N PRO A 6 49.97 29.53 -10.05
CA PRO A 6 48.82 28.72 -9.66
C PRO A 6 49.22 27.29 -9.25
N VAL A 7 48.77 26.83 -8.09
CA VAL A 7 48.97 25.45 -7.62
C VAL A 7 47.95 24.52 -8.30
N ILE A 8 48.51 23.51 -8.96
CA ILE A 8 47.85 22.46 -9.74
C ILE A 8 47.19 21.43 -8.81
N LEU A 9 45.89 21.23 -8.97
CA LEU A 9 45.12 20.10 -8.40
C LEU A 9 45.50 18.79 -9.11
N GLN A 10 46.26 17.94 -8.44
CA GLN A 10 46.55 16.58 -8.91
C GLN A 10 45.48 15.59 -8.40
N SER A 11 44.84 14.93 -9.36
CA SER A 11 43.90 13.83 -9.19
C SER A 11 44.58 12.59 -8.57
N ALA A 12 44.14 12.17 -7.39
CA ALA A 12 44.55 10.90 -6.81
C ALA A 12 43.78 9.73 -7.46
N VAL A 13 44.53 8.92 -8.18
CA VAL A 13 44.13 7.68 -8.86
C VAL A 13 43.69 6.63 -7.83
N ARG A 14 42.48 6.07 -8.03
CA ARG A 14 41.96 4.92 -7.26
C ARG A 14 42.77 3.66 -7.59
N LEU A 15 43.36 3.04 -6.57
CA LEU A 15 43.97 1.71 -6.67
C LEU A 15 42.89 0.61 -6.59
N PRO A 16 42.95 -0.44 -7.42
CA PRO A 16 42.03 -1.58 -7.36
C PRO A 16 42.39 -2.54 -6.21
N THR A 17 41.37 -3.06 -5.54
CA THR A 17 41.44 -4.07 -4.48
C THR A 17 41.90 -5.43 -5.03
N PRO A 18 42.72 -6.20 -4.28
CA PRO A 18 43.17 -7.53 -4.73
C PRO A 18 42.09 -8.60 -4.50
N PRO A 19 42.02 -9.64 -5.37
CA PRO A 19 41.04 -10.72 -5.25
C PRO A 19 41.44 -11.76 -4.17
N PRO A 20 40.47 -12.48 -3.58
CA PRO A 20 40.75 -13.48 -2.55
C PRO A 20 41.32 -14.77 -3.15
N PRO A 21 42.32 -15.42 -2.51
CA PRO A 21 42.83 -16.69 -3.00
C PRO A 21 42.00 -17.88 -2.47
N GLY A 22 41.63 -18.77 -3.38
CA GLY A 22 41.78 -20.21 -3.19
C GLY A 22 40.65 -20.98 -2.49
N SER A 23 39.86 -21.66 -3.30
CA SER A 23 38.97 -22.77 -2.94
C SER A 23 39.73 -23.93 -2.29
N TYR A 24 39.23 -24.43 -1.15
CA TYR A 24 39.65 -25.72 -0.58
C TYR A 24 38.44 -26.64 -0.41
N SER A 25 38.51 -27.79 -1.08
CA SER A 25 37.60 -28.93 -0.90
C SER A 25 37.89 -29.64 0.44
N PRO A 26 36.88 -30.10 1.20
CA PRO A 26 37.14 -30.94 2.37
C PRO A 26 37.08 -32.43 2.00
N LYS A 27 38.19 -33.16 2.21
CA LYS A 27 38.19 -34.63 2.32
C LYS A 27 38.25 -35.07 3.79
N ALA A 28 37.56 -36.16 4.05
CA ALA A 28 37.23 -36.75 5.34
C ALA A 28 38.39 -37.45 6.08
N SER A 29 38.35 -37.42 7.41
CA SER A 29 38.31 -38.58 8.33
C SER A 29 38.92 -38.26 9.70
N GLY A 30 38.29 -38.72 10.78
CA GLY A 30 38.87 -38.67 12.13
C GLY A 30 37.83 -38.51 13.25
N SER A 31 37.61 -39.57 14.00
CA SER A 31 36.46 -39.81 14.88
C SER A 31 36.61 -39.36 16.34
N ARG A 32 35.47 -38.98 16.95
CA ARG A 32 35.03 -39.18 18.36
C ARG A 32 35.78 -38.46 19.49
N LYS A 33 35.04 -37.61 20.22
CA LYS A 33 34.69 -37.81 21.66
C LYS A 33 33.45 -36.96 22.01
N ARG A 34 32.38 -37.66 22.44
CA ARG A 34 31.09 -37.11 22.90
C ARG A 34 31.15 -36.88 24.42
N SER A 35 30.64 -35.73 24.86
CA SER A 35 30.26 -35.44 26.26
C SER A 35 28.74 -35.15 26.31
N PRO A 36 28.10 -35.29 27.48
CA PRO A 36 26.82 -36.00 27.62
C PRO A 36 25.58 -35.10 27.48
N PRO A 37 24.45 -35.62 26.96
CA PRO A 37 23.19 -34.89 27.01
C PRO A 37 22.43 -35.17 28.32
N SER A 38 21.85 -34.09 28.84
CA SER A 38 21.06 -34.00 30.05
C SER A 38 19.76 -34.82 29.99
N ARG A 39 19.40 -35.33 31.16
CA ARG A 39 18.12 -35.99 31.50
C ARG A 39 16.94 -35.05 31.23
N SER A 40 16.01 -35.47 30.36
CA SER A 40 14.53 -35.35 30.49
C SER A 40 13.85 -35.92 29.22
N PRO A 41 13.06 -37.01 29.28
CA PRO A 41 12.52 -37.65 28.08
C PRO A 41 11.22 -36.99 27.55
N SER A 42 11.15 -36.82 26.23
CA SER A 42 9.91 -36.55 25.48
C SER A 42 8.94 -37.75 25.58
N PRO A 43 7.61 -37.54 25.69
CA PRO A 43 6.66 -38.63 25.81
C PRO A 43 6.48 -39.35 24.46
N ARG A 44 6.95 -40.59 24.38
CA ARG A 44 6.68 -41.49 23.25
C ARG A 44 5.26 -42.05 23.33
N ARG A 45 4.55 -41.94 22.21
CA ARG A 45 3.38 -42.74 21.82
C ARG A 45 3.62 -44.22 22.15
N HIS A 46 2.76 -44.79 22.99
CA HIS A 46 2.76 -46.22 23.26
C HIS A 46 2.23 -46.99 22.04
N ARG A 47 3.12 -47.83 21.51
CA ARG A 47 2.83 -48.98 20.64
C ARG A 47 2.56 -50.18 21.56
N SER A 48 1.51 -50.95 21.29
CA SER A 48 1.04 -52.08 22.11
C SER A 48 2.09 -53.18 22.30
N PRO A 49 2.22 -53.81 23.50
CA PRO A 49 3.03 -55.00 23.72
C PRO A 49 2.22 -56.33 23.61
N PRO A 50 2.89 -57.50 23.58
CA PRO A 50 2.60 -58.57 22.61
C PRO A 50 1.79 -59.75 23.14
N ARG A 51 1.15 -60.50 22.22
CA ARG A 51 0.55 -61.82 22.46
C ARG A 51 1.61 -62.92 22.46
N GLY A 52 1.76 -63.62 23.58
CA GLY A 52 2.40 -64.93 23.65
C GLY A 52 1.44 -66.04 23.19
N LYS A 53 1.96 -67.01 22.43
CA LYS A 53 1.31 -68.28 22.06
C LYS A 53 1.65 -69.37 23.09
N VAL A 54 0.80 -70.41 23.11
CA VAL A 54 0.95 -71.83 23.55
C VAL A 54 -0.25 -72.18 24.46
N ARG A 55 -1.05 -73.25 24.29
CA ARG A 55 -1.21 -74.32 23.28
C ARG A 55 -2.39 -75.19 23.78
N GLU A 56 -3.21 -75.68 22.84
CA GLU A 56 -4.16 -76.83 22.92
C GLU A 56 -5.24 -76.80 24.03
N GLU A 57 -6.51 -77.08 23.80
CA GLU A 57 -7.08 -78.21 23.07
C GLU A 57 -8.62 -78.06 22.97
N ILE A 58 -9.24 -78.78 22.03
CA ILE A 58 -10.68 -79.17 21.98
C ILE A 58 -11.68 -78.24 21.25
N ARG A 59 -11.87 -78.58 19.96
CA ARG A 59 -13.13 -79.02 19.31
C ARG A 59 -14.24 -77.99 19.01
N GLN A 60 -14.53 -77.93 17.70
CA GLN A 60 -15.65 -77.31 16.97
C GLN A 60 -17.03 -77.39 17.65
N LYS A 61 -17.80 -76.29 17.61
CA LYS A 61 -19.10 -76.19 16.89
C LYS A 61 -19.70 -74.77 16.94
N ASP A 62 -20.39 -74.45 15.85
CA ASP A 62 -21.10 -73.21 15.50
C ASP A 62 -22.06 -72.65 16.57
N GLY A 63 -22.20 -71.32 16.60
CA GLY A 63 -23.23 -70.61 17.39
C GLY A 63 -22.99 -69.10 17.56
N GLY A 64 -22.47 -68.41 16.54
CA GLY A 64 -21.89 -67.06 16.66
C GLY A 64 -22.82 -65.84 16.50
N GLU A 65 -24.14 -66.00 16.42
CA GLU A 65 -25.04 -64.87 16.12
C GLU A 65 -25.90 -64.39 17.31
N GLU A 66 -26.17 -65.20 18.35
CA GLU A 66 -27.02 -64.76 19.47
C GLU A 66 -26.30 -63.93 20.55
N LEU A 67 -24.98 -64.09 20.73
CA LEU A 67 -24.20 -63.39 21.76
C LEU A 67 -23.86 -61.94 21.43
N ALA A 68 -23.85 -61.57 20.15
CA ALA A 68 -23.65 -60.18 19.72
C ALA A 68 -24.90 -59.34 20.00
N ASP A 69 -26.08 -59.95 19.85
CA ASP A 69 -27.38 -59.32 20.01
C ASP A 69 -27.73 -59.09 21.50
N GLU A 70 -27.37 -60.02 22.39
CA GLU A 70 -27.49 -59.83 23.84
C GLU A 70 -26.57 -58.72 24.37
N ARG A 71 -25.35 -58.60 23.84
CA ARG A 71 -24.40 -57.55 24.26
C ARG A 71 -24.83 -56.16 23.76
N GLY A 72 -25.47 -56.10 22.59
CA GLY A 72 -26.13 -54.90 22.07
C GLY A 72 -27.34 -54.47 22.92
N ARG A 73 -28.17 -55.43 23.35
CA ARG A 73 -29.31 -55.18 24.25
C ARG A 73 -28.86 -54.74 25.64
N TYR A 74 -27.81 -55.35 26.20
CA TYR A 74 -27.25 -54.95 27.51
C TYR A 74 -26.62 -53.54 27.48
N LEU A 75 -25.99 -53.14 26.37
CA LEU A 75 -25.50 -51.77 26.17
C LEU A 75 -26.65 -50.77 25.99
N ALA A 76 -27.70 -51.13 25.23
CA ALA A 76 -28.90 -50.31 25.07
C ALA A 76 -29.69 -50.16 26.38
N GLU A 77 -29.74 -51.20 27.21
CA GLU A 77 -30.38 -51.19 28.52
C GLU A 77 -29.58 -50.40 29.56
N ARG A 78 -28.23 -50.42 29.47
CA ARG A 78 -27.36 -49.54 30.27
C ARG A 78 -27.44 -48.07 29.87
N LEU A 79 -27.69 -47.78 28.58
CA LEU A 79 -27.99 -46.44 28.08
C LEU A 79 -29.40 -45.97 28.47
N ARG A 80 -30.40 -46.87 28.53
CA ARG A 80 -31.74 -46.56 29.08
C ARG A 80 -31.74 -46.42 30.60
N GLY A 81 -30.92 -47.19 31.32
CA GLY A 81 -30.83 -47.17 32.79
C GLY A 81 -30.15 -45.93 33.37
N ARG A 82 -29.29 -45.24 32.61
CA ARG A 82 -28.74 -43.92 33.01
C ARG A 82 -29.69 -42.74 32.75
N GLY A 83 -30.83 -42.99 32.13
CA GLY A 83 -31.87 -41.99 31.88
C GLY A 83 -33.01 -41.98 32.90
N ARG A 84 -32.90 -42.70 34.04
CA ARG A 84 -34.06 -42.92 34.93
C ARG A 84 -33.88 -42.73 36.43
N GLU A 85 -32.75 -42.25 36.91
CA GLU A 85 -32.65 -41.75 38.29
C GLU A 85 -32.14 -40.30 38.28
N ASP A 86 -32.89 -39.43 38.96
CA ASP A 86 -32.84 -37.97 38.97
C ASP A 86 -33.40 -37.21 37.75
N VAL A 87 -34.59 -37.62 37.28
CA VAL A 87 -35.63 -36.63 36.95
C VAL A 87 -36.19 -36.08 38.26
N LYS A 88 -35.36 -35.33 39.02
CA LYS A 88 -35.93 -34.20 39.75
C LYS A 88 -36.38 -33.26 38.64
N VAL A 89 -37.69 -33.08 38.52
CA VAL A 89 -38.34 -32.05 37.71
C VAL A 89 -37.42 -30.83 37.73
N LYS A 90 -36.66 -30.61 36.64
CA LYS A 90 -36.09 -29.29 36.38
C LYS A 90 -37.35 -28.46 36.19
N LYS A 91 -37.78 -27.77 37.25
CA LYS A 91 -38.51 -26.53 37.08
C LYS A 91 -37.76 -25.80 35.97
N ASP A 92 -38.46 -25.37 34.94
CA ASP A 92 -37.89 -24.45 33.96
C ASP A 92 -37.33 -23.28 34.77
N LEU A 93 -36.02 -23.32 35.01
CA LEU A 93 -35.30 -22.33 35.80
C LEU A 93 -35.53 -21.04 35.03
N THR A 94 -36.11 -20.05 35.70
CA THR A 94 -36.31 -18.70 35.15
C THR A 94 -34.97 -18.20 34.60
N GLU A 95 -34.99 -17.32 33.60
CA GLU A 95 -33.74 -16.81 33.00
C GLU A 95 -32.78 -16.24 34.04
N GLU A 96 -33.32 -15.67 35.12
CA GLU A 96 -32.58 -15.21 36.30
C GLU A 96 -31.80 -16.32 37.03
N GLU A 97 -32.37 -17.52 37.19
CA GLU A 97 -31.70 -18.66 37.84
C GLU A 97 -30.60 -19.24 36.95
N LYS A 98 -30.78 -19.20 35.62
CA LYS A 98 -29.72 -19.57 34.65
C LYS A 98 -28.57 -18.57 34.70
N GLN A 99 -28.85 -17.27 34.71
CA GLN A 99 -27.84 -16.22 34.87
C GLN A 99 -27.11 -16.33 36.21
N ALA A 100 -27.82 -16.57 37.31
CA ALA A 100 -27.21 -16.75 38.63
C ALA A 100 -26.30 -17.98 38.69
N SER A 101 -26.70 -19.09 38.05
CA SER A 101 -25.88 -20.30 37.96
C SER A 101 -24.63 -20.11 37.09
N ALA A 102 -24.75 -19.37 35.98
CA ALA A 102 -23.64 -19.03 35.09
C ALA A 102 -22.67 -18.06 35.77
N LYS A 103 -23.17 -17.03 36.49
CA LYS A 103 -22.39 -16.12 37.33
C LYS A 103 -21.60 -16.89 38.40
N ALA A 104 -22.25 -17.83 39.10
CA ALA A 104 -21.60 -18.66 40.12
C ALA A 104 -20.57 -19.64 39.55
N GLU A 105 -20.83 -20.25 38.37
CA GLU A 105 -19.85 -21.12 37.70
C GLU A 105 -18.65 -20.30 37.22
N TYR A 106 -18.87 -19.10 36.67
CA TYR A 106 -17.81 -18.18 36.24
C TYR A 106 -16.95 -17.69 37.40
N GLU A 107 -17.56 -17.26 38.51
CA GLU A 107 -16.85 -16.83 39.71
C GLU A 107 -16.03 -17.98 40.33
N LYS A 108 -16.59 -19.20 40.35
CA LYS A 108 -15.89 -20.40 40.83
C LYS A 108 -14.69 -20.76 39.93
N LEU A 109 -14.83 -20.60 38.61
CA LEU A 109 -13.73 -20.82 37.65
C LEU A 109 -12.63 -19.74 37.77
N LEU A 110 -12.99 -18.51 38.12
CA LEU A 110 -12.04 -17.40 38.33
C LEU A 110 -11.33 -17.45 39.69
N THR A 111 -11.98 -17.96 40.73
CA THR A 111 -11.43 -18.11 42.09
C THR A 111 -10.64 -19.40 42.27
N MET A 112 -10.82 -20.41 41.41
CA MET A 112 -9.96 -21.59 41.37
C MET A 112 -8.53 -21.19 40.98
N ARG A 113 -7.65 -21.26 41.98
CA ARG A 113 -6.23 -20.91 41.96
C ARG A 113 -5.53 -21.35 40.66
N SER A 114 -4.68 -20.45 40.15
CA SER A 114 -3.84 -20.51 38.93
C SER A 114 -2.96 -21.76 38.76
N GLY A 115 -3.58 -22.93 38.64
CA GLY A 115 -2.91 -24.23 38.61
C GLY A 115 -3.64 -25.24 37.72
N GLY A 116 -3.63 -25.01 36.41
CA GLY A 116 -3.62 -26.11 35.43
C GLY A 116 -4.95 -26.66 34.90
N THR A 117 -6.12 -26.16 35.30
CA THR A 117 -7.37 -26.57 34.64
C THR A 117 -7.52 -25.78 33.33
N TYR A 118 -7.07 -26.35 32.21
CA TYR A 118 -7.30 -25.78 30.88
C TYR A 118 -8.81 -25.75 30.59
N ILE A 119 -9.37 -24.54 30.50
CA ILE A 119 -10.76 -24.34 30.10
C ILE A 119 -10.78 -24.09 28.58
N PRO A 120 -11.47 -24.93 27.79
CA PRO A 120 -11.58 -24.73 26.35
C PRO A 120 -12.17 -23.35 26.00
N PRO A 121 -11.57 -22.58 25.07
CA PRO A 121 -12.03 -21.22 24.72
C PRO A 121 -13.49 -21.13 24.24
N ALA A 122 -14.05 -22.22 23.71
CA ALA A 122 -15.46 -22.29 23.32
C ALA A 122 -16.39 -22.35 24.54
N ARG A 123 -16.00 -23.07 25.60
CA ARG A 123 -16.77 -23.19 26.84
C ARG A 123 -16.75 -21.88 27.65
N LEU A 124 -15.60 -21.18 27.66
CA LEU A 124 -15.50 -19.84 28.23
C LEU A 124 -16.41 -18.85 27.50
N ARG A 125 -16.40 -18.84 26.15
CA ARG A 125 -17.30 -17.97 25.37
C ARG A 125 -18.78 -18.27 25.61
N ALA A 126 -19.15 -19.55 25.75
CA ALA A 126 -20.53 -19.93 26.04
C ALA A 126 -21.00 -19.48 27.44
N LEU A 127 -20.14 -19.58 28.46
CA LEU A 127 -20.42 -19.08 29.81
C LEU A 127 -20.48 -17.54 29.84
N GLN A 128 -19.59 -16.90 29.10
CA GLN A 128 -19.53 -15.46 28.92
C GLN A 128 -20.79 -14.90 28.24
N ALA A 129 -21.31 -15.59 27.21
CA ALA A 129 -22.54 -15.20 26.52
C ALA A 129 -23.81 -15.32 27.39
N GLN A 130 -23.77 -16.08 28.49
CA GLN A 130 -24.89 -16.24 29.42
C GLN A 130 -24.95 -15.15 30.50
N ILE A 131 -23.92 -14.30 30.62
CA ILE A 131 -23.87 -13.18 31.57
C ILE A 131 -24.25 -11.91 30.81
N THR A 132 -25.53 -11.54 30.83
CA THR A 132 -26.05 -10.38 30.09
C THR A 132 -26.24 -9.13 30.94
N ASP A 133 -26.18 -9.25 32.27
CA ASP A 133 -26.33 -8.12 33.19
C ASP A 133 -25.06 -7.23 33.19
N ARG A 134 -25.20 -6.03 32.63
CA ARG A 134 -24.10 -5.08 32.39
C ARG A 134 -23.54 -4.44 33.66
N THR A 135 -24.33 -4.38 34.73
CA THR A 135 -23.92 -3.76 36.01
C THR A 135 -23.17 -4.73 36.92
N SER A 136 -23.28 -6.02 36.66
CA SER A 136 -22.65 -7.06 37.49
C SER A 136 -21.12 -6.98 37.44
N LYS A 137 -20.50 -7.22 38.60
CA LYS A 137 -19.04 -7.28 38.75
C LYS A 137 -18.39 -8.31 37.84
N GLU A 138 -19.08 -9.42 37.60
CA GLU A 138 -18.63 -10.50 36.72
C GLU A 138 -18.57 -10.04 35.26
N TYR A 139 -19.58 -9.29 34.80
CA TYR A 139 -19.63 -8.70 33.48
C TYR A 139 -18.52 -7.66 33.29
N GLN A 140 -18.39 -6.70 34.21
CA GLN A 140 -17.33 -5.68 34.13
C GLN A 140 -15.94 -6.32 34.10
N ARG A 141 -15.74 -7.39 34.86
CA ARG A 141 -14.46 -8.13 34.86
C ARG A 141 -14.20 -8.85 33.54
N MET A 142 -15.24 -9.42 32.94
CA MET A 142 -15.16 -10.01 31.61
C MET A 142 -14.82 -8.95 30.55
N ALA A 143 -15.51 -7.80 30.57
CA ALA A 143 -15.25 -6.67 29.69
C ALA A 143 -13.83 -6.12 29.87
N TRP A 144 -13.32 -6.07 31.10
CA TRP A 144 -11.93 -5.69 31.39
C TRP A 144 -10.89 -6.62 30.77
N GLU A 145 -11.07 -7.94 30.86
CA GLU A 145 -10.15 -8.89 30.22
C GLU A 145 -10.27 -8.86 28.68
N ALA A 146 -11.47 -8.61 28.14
CA ALA A 146 -11.68 -8.40 26.70
C ALA A 146 -10.93 -7.15 26.22
N LEU A 147 -11.11 -6.01 26.89
CA LEU A 147 -10.40 -4.75 26.64
C LEU A 147 -8.88 -4.95 26.66
N LYS A 148 -8.35 -5.61 27.69
CA LYS A 148 -6.93 -5.92 27.81
C LYS A 148 -6.41 -6.77 26.66
N LYS A 149 -7.19 -7.75 26.19
CA LYS A 149 -6.81 -8.61 25.06
C LYS A 149 -6.87 -7.83 23.75
N SER A 150 -7.88 -6.99 23.57
CA SER A 150 -8.08 -6.16 22.38
C SER A 150 -6.94 -5.16 22.21
N VAL A 151 -6.68 -4.32 23.23
CA VAL A 151 -5.58 -3.33 23.25
C VAL A 151 -4.23 -3.99 22.97
N ASN A 152 -3.95 -5.14 23.61
CA ASN A 152 -2.71 -5.88 23.37
C ASN A 152 -2.62 -6.44 21.94
N GLY A 153 -3.75 -6.93 21.41
CA GLY A 153 -3.85 -7.39 20.02
C GLY A 153 -3.56 -6.27 19.01
N LEU A 154 -4.14 -5.09 19.19
CA LEU A 154 -3.96 -3.93 18.32
C LEU A 154 -2.51 -3.43 18.35
N ILE A 155 -1.92 -3.28 19.53
CA ILE A 155 -0.52 -2.86 19.70
C ILE A 155 0.46 -3.84 19.04
N ASN A 156 0.21 -5.15 19.07
CA ASN A 156 1.12 -6.11 18.42
C ASN A 156 0.95 -6.16 16.89
N LYS A 157 -0.17 -5.67 16.35
CA LYS A 157 -0.45 -5.67 14.90
C LYS A 157 -0.01 -4.38 14.21
N VAL A 158 0.21 -3.30 14.96
CA VAL A 158 0.53 -1.99 14.39
C VAL A 158 1.84 -2.03 13.59
N ASN A 159 1.79 -1.43 12.40
CA ASN A 159 2.90 -1.19 11.51
C ASN A 159 2.67 0.13 10.75
N VAL A 160 3.65 0.56 9.95
CA VAL A 160 3.57 1.84 9.24
C VAL A 160 2.41 1.89 8.24
N SER A 161 2.17 0.79 7.52
CA SER A 161 1.10 0.71 6.51
C SER A 161 -0.32 0.65 7.07
N ASN A 162 -0.50 0.17 8.31
CA ASN A 162 -1.82 -0.11 8.88
C ASN A 162 -2.19 0.77 10.07
N ILE A 163 -1.29 1.63 10.54
CA ILE A 163 -1.53 2.50 11.71
C ILE A 163 -2.81 3.33 11.56
N LYS A 164 -3.11 3.80 10.35
CA LYS A 164 -4.33 4.55 10.01
C LYS A 164 -5.63 3.76 10.22
N TYR A 165 -5.58 2.42 10.16
CA TYR A 165 -6.73 1.54 10.41
C TYR A 165 -6.76 1.04 11.86
N ILE A 166 -5.59 0.75 12.43
CA ILE A 166 -5.47 0.25 13.81
C ILE A 166 -5.87 1.31 14.84
N VAL A 167 -5.56 2.59 14.60
CA VAL A 167 -5.85 3.66 15.57
C VAL A 167 -7.37 3.92 15.73
N PRO A 168 -8.18 4.00 14.67
CA PRO A 168 -9.63 4.02 14.80
C PRO A 168 -10.20 2.81 15.56
N GLU A 169 -9.72 1.58 15.27
CA GLU A 169 -10.09 0.39 16.06
C GLU A 169 -9.71 0.52 17.54
N LEU A 170 -8.57 1.14 17.83
CA LEU A 170 -8.10 1.39 19.19
C LEU A 170 -8.98 2.41 19.93
N PHE A 171 -9.43 3.48 19.27
CA PHE A 171 -10.41 4.42 19.85
C PHE A 171 -11.78 3.78 20.05
N GLY A 172 -12.11 2.71 19.31
CA GLY A 172 -13.28 1.87 19.55
C GLY A 172 -13.30 1.20 20.93
N GLU A 173 -12.14 1.01 21.56
CA GLU A 173 -12.01 0.46 22.90
C GLU A 173 -11.95 1.57 23.95
N ASN A 174 -12.53 1.39 25.14
CA ASN A 174 -12.50 2.41 26.20
C ASN A 174 -11.09 2.65 26.76
N LEU A 175 -10.36 3.59 26.15
CA LEU A 175 -8.98 3.95 26.51
C LEU A 175 -8.90 4.80 27.79
N ILE A 176 -9.97 5.47 28.23
CA ILE A 176 -9.96 6.20 29.50
C ILE A 176 -9.85 5.22 30.67
N ARG A 177 -10.69 4.18 30.64
CA ARG A 177 -10.64 3.04 31.56
C ARG A 177 -9.37 2.20 31.32
N GLY A 178 -9.05 1.98 30.06
CA GLY A 178 -7.94 1.15 29.60
C GLY A 178 -6.56 1.79 29.64
N ARG A 179 -6.41 3.06 30.06
CA ARG A 179 -5.14 3.81 29.92
C ARG A 179 -3.94 3.11 30.56
N GLY A 180 -4.14 2.50 31.73
CA GLY A 180 -3.12 1.71 32.39
C GLY A 180 -2.72 0.46 31.59
N LEU A 181 -3.71 -0.23 31.00
CA LEU A 181 -3.51 -1.40 30.16
C LEU A 181 -2.77 -1.05 28.86
N PHE A 182 -3.17 0.05 28.21
CA PHE A 182 -2.52 0.59 27.03
C PHE A 182 -1.04 0.89 27.31
N CYS A 183 -0.75 1.72 28.32
CA CYS A 183 0.61 2.08 28.68
C CYS A 183 1.46 0.83 28.99
N ARG A 184 0.92 -0.12 29.76
CA ARG A 184 1.65 -1.36 30.09
C ARG A 184 1.91 -2.22 28.85
N SER A 185 0.94 -2.33 27.95
CA SER A 185 1.04 -3.15 26.76
C SER A 185 2.04 -2.56 25.76
N ILE A 186 1.99 -1.25 25.52
CA ILE A 186 2.89 -0.59 24.57
C ILE A 186 4.33 -0.53 25.07
N MET A 187 4.56 -0.26 26.37
CA MET A 187 5.89 -0.35 26.98
C MET A 187 6.46 -1.77 26.87
N LYS A 188 5.63 -2.80 27.05
CA LYS A 188 6.07 -4.19 26.93
C LYS A 188 6.39 -4.57 25.48
N ALA A 189 5.55 -4.16 24.54
CA ALA A 189 5.76 -4.42 23.10
C ALA A 189 7.04 -3.72 22.61
N GLN A 190 7.23 -2.46 22.97
CA GLN A 190 8.43 -1.69 22.65
C GLN A 190 9.70 -2.30 23.24
N ALA A 191 9.69 -2.68 24.53
CA ALA A 191 10.85 -3.32 25.16
C ALA A 191 11.20 -4.69 24.55
N ALA A 192 10.23 -5.37 23.94
CA ALA A 192 10.47 -6.61 23.21
C ALA A 192 11.05 -6.39 21.80
N SER A 193 10.81 -5.21 21.19
CA SER A 193 11.27 -4.88 19.84
C SER A 193 11.50 -3.38 19.64
N LEU A 194 12.71 -2.94 19.98
CA LEU A 194 13.16 -1.53 19.83
C LEU A 194 13.01 -0.95 18.41
N PRO A 195 13.22 -1.68 17.30
CA PRO A 195 13.08 -1.11 15.96
C PRO A 195 11.67 -0.58 15.62
N PHE A 196 10.64 -1.02 16.34
CA PHE A 196 9.26 -0.54 16.16
C PHE A 196 8.92 0.68 17.03
N THR A 197 9.86 1.20 17.82
CA THR A 197 9.62 2.36 18.70
C THR A 197 9.06 3.59 17.95
N PRO A 198 9.52 3.96 16.73
CA PRO A 198 8.92 5.07 15.99
C PRO A 198 7.42 4.88 15.71
N ILE A 199 7.00 3.63 15.43
CA ILE A 199 5.60 3.30 15.14
C ILE A 199 4.76 3.41 16.42
N TYR A 200 5.29 2.91 17.53
CA TYR A 200 4.65 3.05 18.84
C TYR A 200 4.53 4.51 19.27
N ALA A 201 5.55 5.33 19.02
CA ALA A 201 5.52 6.76 19.31
C ALA A 201 4.49 7.50 18.45
N ALA A 202 4.38 7.21 17.15
CA ALA A 202 3.35 7.77 16.29
C ALA A 202 1.93 7.39 16.74
N MET A 203 1.71 6.13 17.15
CA MET A 203 0.43 5.70 17.72
C MET A 203 0.10 6.47 19.00
N VAL A 204 1.10 6.67 19.88
CA VAL A 204 0.92 7.47 21.11
C VAL A 204 0.61 8.92 20.76
N ALA A 205 1.29 9.51 19.78
CA ALA A 205 1.05 10.89 19.37
C ALA A 205 -0.41 11.10 18.93
N ILE A 206 -0.95 10.20 18.11
CA ILE A 206 -2.37 10.28 17.69
C ILE A 206 -3.32 10.08 18.87
N VAL A 207 -3.04 9.13 19.78
CA VAL A 207 -3.85 8.96 20.99
C VAL A 207 -3.78 10.20 21.88
N ASN A 208 -2.63 10.85 21.95
CA ASN A 208 -2.36 11.98 22.83
C ASN A 208 -3.10 13.26 22.40
N THR A 209 -3.40 13.46 21.12
CA THR A 209 -4.19 14.62 20.67
C THR A 209 -5.62 14.61 21.22
N LYS A 210 -6.23 13.41 21.32
CA LYS A 210 -7.61 13.24 21.82
C LYS A 210 -7.68 12.88 23.30
N LEU A 211 -6.70 12.14 23.81
CA LEU A 211 -6.64 11.64 25.19
C LEU A 211 -5.27 11.95 25.82
N PRO A 212 -4.95 13.22 26.08
CA PRO A 212 -3.62 13.64 26.55
C PRO A 212 -3.19 12.98 27.87
N GLN A 213 -4.15 12.68 28.75
CA GLN A 213 -3.93 11.92 29.98
C GLN A 213 -3.30 10.52 29.77
N VAL A 214 -3.49 9.91 28.59
CA VAL A 214 -2.88 8.62 28.25
C VAL A 214 -1.41 8.81 27.88
N GLY A 215 -1.10 9.84 27.08
CA GLY A 215 0.28 10.18 26.72
C GLY A 215 1.10 10.63 27.93
N GLU A 216 0.52 11.47 28.78
CA GLU A 216 1.14 11.90 30.04
C GLU A 216 1.45 10.72 30.96
N LEU A 217 0.47 9.82 31.15
CA LEU A 217 0.67 8.63 31.97
C LEU A 217 1.80 7.76 31.42
N LEU A 218 1.85 7.54 30.10
CA LEU A 218 2.93 6.76 29.48
C LEU A 218 4.31 7.39 29.73
N LEU A 219 4.44 8.70 29.52
CA LEU A 219 5.68 9.44 29.78
C LEU A 219 6.10 9.30 31.25
N ASN A 220 5.18 9.52 32.17
CA ASN A 220 5.39 9.38 33.62
C ASN A 220 5.90 7.98 33.98
N ARG A 221 5.31 6.92 33.40
CA ARG A 221 5.78 5.54 33.61
C ARG A 221 7.17 5.29 33.04
N LEU A 222 7.48 5.82 31.86
CA LEU A 222 8.79 5.69 31.21
C LEU A 222 9.90 6.39 32.01
N ILE A 223 9.64 7.61 32.50
CA ILE A 223 10.59 8.35 33.35
C ILE A 223 10.87 7.56 34.64
N VAL A 224 9.84 7.08 35.33
CA VAL A 224 10.03 6.31 36.56
C VAL A 224 10.70 4.95 36.29
N GLN A 225 10.41 4.31 35.16
CA GLN A 225 11.09 3.09 34.74
C GLN A 225 12.59 3.34 34.53
N PHE A 226 12.94 4.41 33.81
CA PHE A 226 14.34 4.84 33.63
C PHE A 226 15.01 5.13 34.98
N ARG A 227 14.40 5.94 35.86
CA ARG A 227 14.95 6.25 37.20
C ARG A 227 15.26 4.97 37.99
N LYS A 228 14.34 4.00 37.99
CA LYS A 228 14.49 2.72 38.70
C LYS A 228 15.57 1.85 38.06
N ALA A 229 15.61 1.77 36.73
CA ALA A 229 16.59 0.98 35.98
C ALA A 229 18.00 1.55 36.14
N PHE A 230 18.15 2.87 36.05
CA PHE A 230 19.43 3.56 36.23
C PHE A 230 19.99 3.34 37.64
N LYS A 231 19.17 3.48 38.69
CA LYS A 231 19.57 3.18 40.07
C LYS A 231 19.98 1.71 40.29
N ARG A 232 19.47 0.79 39.47
CA ARG A 232 19.77 -0.65 39.54
C ARG A 232 20.88 -1.09 38.59
N ASN A 233 21.44 -0.16 37.80
CA ASN A 233 22.36 -0.45 36.70
C ASN A 233 21.80 -1.48 35.69
N ASP A 234 20.49 -1.43 35.42
CA ASP A 234 19.85 -2.27 34.39
C ASP A 234 19.91 -1.57 33.03
N LYS A 235 21.01 -1.81 32.31
CA LYS A 235 21.27 -1.22 30.99
C LYS A 235 20.16 -1.49 29.98
N ALA A 236 19.66 -2.72 29.90
CA ALA A 236 18.69 -3.10 28.88
C ALA A 236 17.38 -2.32 29.04
N VAL A 237 16.92 -2.18 30.29
CA VAL A 237 15.73 -1.39 30.58
C VAL A 237 15.98 0.10 30.33
N CYS A 238 17.14 0.63 30.74
CA CYS A 238 17.51 2.01 30.43
C CYS A 238 17.46 2.31 28.94
N VAL A 239 18.09 1.48 28.11
CA VAL A 239 18.08 1.63 26.64
C VAL A 239 16.64 1.66 26.11
N SER A 240 15.80 0.70 26.53
CA SER A 240 14.41 0.67 26.06
C SER A 240 13.62 1.92 26.45
N SER A 241 13.76 2.39 27.69
CA SER A 241 13.07 3.58 28.19
C SER A 241 13.57 4.85 27.51
N THR A 242 14.89 5.02 27.34
CA THR A 242 15.45 6.21 26.69
C THR A 242 15.12 6.26 25.20
N THR A 243 15.14 5.13 24.50
CA THR A 243 14.74 5.07 23.09
C THR A 243 13.26 5.42 22.92
N PHE A 244 12.38 4.98 23.82
CA PHE A 244 10.97 5.37 23.74
C PHE A 244 10.78 6.85 24.05
N ILE A 245 11.42 7.38 25.10
CA ILE A 245 11.37 8.82 25.41
C ILE A 245 11.89 9.65 24.23
N ALA A 246 12.96 9.21 23.56
CA ALA A 246 13.51 9.89 22.37
C ALA A 246 12.45 10.10 21.28
N HIS A 247 11.74 9.03 20.90
CA HIS A 247 10.72 9.13 19.85
C HIS A 247 9.45 9.85 20.32
N LEU A 248 9.12 9.84 21.62
CA LEU A 248 8.05 10.69 22.17
C LEU A 248 8.42 12.18 22.12
N CYS A 249 9.70 12.52 22.30
CA CYS A 249 10.19 13.87 22.07
C CYS A 249 10.14 14.24 20.59
N ASN A 250 10.61 13.35 19.70
CA ASN A 250 10.57 13.62 18.27
C ASN A 250 9.14 13.90 17.78
N GLN A 251 8.15 13.15 18.27
CA GLN A 251 6.72 13.31 17.97
C GLN A 251 6.03 14.41 18.82
N GLN A 252 6.80 15.22 19.55
CA GLN A 252 6.31 16.34 20.37
C GLN A 252 5.25 15.98 21.44
N VAL A 253 5.18 14.71 21.83
CA VAL A 253 4.39 14.26 22.99
C VAL A 253 5.06 14.65 24.29
N ALA A 254 6.40 14.62 24.33
CA ALA A 254 7.20 14.99 25.49
C ALA A 254 8.15 16.13 25.15
N HIS A 255 8.29 17.11 26.03
CA HIS A 255 9.23 18.20 25.83
C HIS A 255 10.69 17.69 25.86
N GLU A 256 11.54 18.19 24.98
CA GLU A 256 12.95 17.80 24.82
C GLU A 256 13.81 18.02 26.08
N MET A 257 13.32 18.82 27.04
CA MET A 257 13.95 19.01 28.35
C MET A 257 14.14 17.70 29.12
N VAL A 258 13.23 16.73 28.97
CA VAL A 258 13.36 15.42 29.63
C VAL A 258 14.54 14.63 29.06
N ALA A 259 14.67 14.62 27.73
CA ALA A 259 15.79 13.98 27.05
C ALA A 259 17.12 14.69 27.36
N ALA A 260 17.10 16.02 27.56
CA ALA A 260 18.26 16.77 27.98
C ALA A 260 18.72 16.41 29.41
N GLN A 261 17.80 16.36 30.37
CA GLN A 261 18.08 15.99 31.76
C GLN A 261 18.58 14.54 31.87
N ILE A 262 17.87 13.62 31.20
CA ILE A 262 18.41 12.50 30.42
C ILE A 262 19.94 12.38 30.30
N LEU A 263 20.41 13.02 29.24
CA LEU A 263 21.78 13.03 28.77
C LEU A 263 22.74 13.64 29.79
N LEU A 264 22.36 14.73 30.44
CA LEU A 264 23.18 15.37 31.47
C LEU A 264 23.45 14.42 32.64
N LEU A 265 22.45 13.66 33.10
CA LEU A 265 22.63 12.67 34.16
C LEU A 265 23.60 11.54 33.73
N LEU A 266 23.46 11.04 32.50
CA LEU A 266 24.29 9.95 31.97
C LEU A 266 25.74 10.36 31.73
N LEU A 267 25.98 11.61 31.34
CA LEU A 267 27.29 12.14 30.97
C LEU A 267 28.03 12.81 32.13
N HIS A 268 27.35 13.20 33.22
CA HIS A 268 28.00 13.83 34.39
C HIS A 268 29.02 12.92 35.08
N LYS A 269 28.77 11.60 35.11
CA LYS A 269 29.74 10.59 35.57
C LYS A 269 29.84 9.50 34.49
N PRO A 270 30.70 9.69 33.48
CA PRO A 270 30.75 8.80 32.33
C PRO A 270 31.27 7.42 32.75
N THR A 271 30.46 6.41 32.49
CA THR A 271 30.81 4.99 32.55
C THR A 271 30.57 4.39 31.18
N ASP A 272 31.19 3.26 30.86
CA ASP A 272 31.02 2.64 29.54
C ASP A 272 29.53 2.40 29.19
N ASP A 273 28.74 1.97 30.18
CA ASP A 273 27.30 1.74 30.01
C ASP A 273 26.49 3.04 29.92
N SER A 274 26.78 4.05 30.75
CA SER A 274 26.04 5.32 30.72
C SER A 274 26.30 6.09 29.43
N VAL A 275 27.54 6.05 28.92
CA VAL A 275 27.90 6.67 27.65
C VAL A 275 27.26 5.91 26.48
N GLU A 276 27.22 4.57 26.50
CA GLU A 276 26.52 3.80 25.46
C GLU A 276 25.02 4.14 25.40
N ILE A 277 24.35 4.25 26.55
CA ILE A 277 22.94 4.67 26.62
C ILE A 277 22.78 6.10 26.09
N ALA A 278 23.67 7.01 26.49
CA ALA A 278 23.64 8.40 26.05
C ALA A 278 23.83 8.53 24.53
N VAL A 279 24.80 7.80 23.95
CA VAL A 279 25.01 7.76 22.49
C VAL A 279 23.76 7.26 21.77
N GLY A 280 23.13 6.20 22.29
CA GLY A 280 21.87 5.68 21.74
C GLY A 280 20.74 6.70 21.79
N LEU A 281 20.56 7.38 22.92
CA LEU A 281 19.56 8.44 23.08
C LEU A 281 19.82 9.61 22.12
N THR A 282 21.04 10.16 22.08
CA THR A 282 21.40 11.28 21.19
C THR A 282 21.30 10.91 19.72
N ARG A 283 21.53 9.64 19.36
CA ARG A 283 21.36 9.19 17.98
C ARG A 283 19.90 9.30 17.50
N GLU A 284 18.94 8.97 18.36
CA GLU A 284 17.51 8.97 18.01
C GLU A 284 16.86 10.36 18.16
N VAL A 285 17.24 11.15 19.18
CA VAL A 285 16.63 12.48 19.46
C VAL A 285 17.45 13.66 18.93
N GLY A 286 18.66 13.42 18.42
CA GLY A 286 19.66 14.46 18.18
C GLY A 286 19.24 15.51 17.16
N GLN A 287 18.57 15.10 16.08
CA GLN A 287 18.05 16.05 15.09
C GLN A 287 17.01 16.98 15.73
N HIS A 288 16.01 16.41 16.41
CA HIS A 288 14.95 17.17 17.08
C HIS A 288 15.52 18.12 18.14
N LEU A 289 16.52 17.66 18.92
CA LEU A 289 17.17 18.50 19.93
C LEU A 289 17.94 19.67 19.31
N GLU A 290 18.56 19.50 18.14
CA GLU A 290 19.25 20.59 17.42
C GLU A 290 18.27 21.62 16.84
N GLU A 291 17.13 21.17 16.35
CA GLU A 291 16.08 22.02 15.76
C GLU A 291 15.32 22.80 16.83
N MET A 292 14.93 22.16 17.93
CA MET A 292 14.13 22.77 18.99
C MET A 292 14.98 23.51 20.05
N SER A 293 16.17 22.99 20.38
CA SER A 293 17.00 23.53 21.47
C SER A 293 18.50 23.41 21.20
N GLN A 294 18.97 24.18 20.21
CA GLN A 294 20.38 24.23 19.80
C GLN A 294 21.39 24.41 20.96
N PRO A 295 21.15 25.28 21.98
CA PRO A 295 22.09 25.44 23.09
C PRO A 295 22.28 24.16 23.92
N ILE A 296 21.20 23.40 24.13
CA ILE A 296 21.25 22.13 24.86
C ILE A 296 22.01 21.08 24.04
N ALA A 297 21.71 20.98 22.74
CA ALA A 297 22.42 20.07 21.85
C ALA A 297 23.94 20.34 21.86
N LEU A 298 24.35 21.62 21.78
CA LEU A 298 25.77 22.00 21.86
C LEU A 298 26.41 21.56 23.18
N ALA A 299 25.76 21.82 24.32
CA ALA A 299 26.27 21.40 25.63
C ALA A 299 26.45 19.87 25.74
N VAL A 300 25.52 19.09 25.20
CA VAL A 300 25.62 17.62 25.16
C VAL A 300 26.82 17.18 24.30
N PHE A 301 26.97 17.73 23.10
CA PHE A 301 28.08 17.37 22.21
C PHE A 301 29.45 17.82 22.74
N ASP A 302 29.51 18.93 23.48
CA ASP A 302 30.74 19.36 24.15
C ASP A 302 31.13 18.39 25.28
N GLN A 303 30.15 17.86 26.03
CA GLN A 303 30.41 16.80 27.02
C GLN A 303 30.92 15.52 26.36
N PHE A 304 30.33 15.07 25.24
CA PHE A 304 30.85 13.93 24.48
C PHE A 304 32.30 14.16 24.00
N ARG A 305 32.63 15.39 23.58
CA ARG A 305 34.00 15.75 23.17
C ARG A 305 34.98 15.73 24.35
N SER A 306 34.61 16.26 25.51
CA SER A 306 35.44 16.19 26.72
C SER A 306 35.66 14.73 27.13
N ILE A 307 34.61 13.90 27.14
CA ILE A 307 34.72 12.46 27.45
C ILE A 307 35.66 11.73 26.48
N LEU A 308 35.59 12.04 25.18
CA LEU A 308 36.46 11.41 24.17
C LEU A 308 37.96 11.73 24.37
N HIS A 309 38.30 12.87 24.95
CA HIS A 309 39.68 13.33 25.13
C HIS A 309 40.23 13.15 26.55
N GLU A 310 39.39 13.28 27.57
CA GLU A 310 39.79 13.41 28.97
C GLU A 310 39.38 12.22 29.84
N ALA A 311 38.36 11.45 29.45
CA ALA A 311 37.87 10.34 30.25
C ALA A 311 38.58 9.02 29.90
N ASP A 312 38.85 8.21 30.92
CA ASP A 312 39.33 6.84 30.77
C ASP A 312 38.12 5.92 30.49
N ILE A 313 37.79 5.78 29.20
CA ILE A 313 36.69 4.95 28.67
C ILE A 313 37.21 3.89 27.71
N ASP A 314 36.50 2.77 27.58
CA ASP A 314 36.93 1.70 26.67
C ASP A 314 36.93 2.16 25.20
N LYS A 315 37.82 1.57 24.39
CA LYS A 315 37.98 1.88 22.96
C LYS A 315 36.68 1.69 22.18
N ARG A 316 35.84 0.73 22.59
CA ARG A 316 34.52 0.53 21.98
C ARG A 316 33.65 1.76 22.15
N VAL A 317 33.63 2.35 23.34
CA VAL A 317 32.80 3.52 23.69
C VAL A 317 33.32 4.77 22.98
N GLN A 318 34.65 4.92 22.88
CA GLN A 318 35.28 5.97 22.07
C GLN A 318 34.80 5.91 20.62
N TYR A 319 34.83 4.72 20.00
CA TYR A 319 34.33 4.54 18.63
C TYR A 319 32.83 4.86 18.50
N MET A 320 32.01 4.55 19.51
CA MET A 320 30.58 4.91 19.51
C MET A 320 30.37 6.43 19.51
N ILE A 321 31.18 7.19 20.26
CA ILE A 321 31.16 8.66 20.24
C ILE A 321 31.61 9.20 18.89
N GLU A 322 32.68 8.65 18.30
CA GLU A 322 33.16 9.05 16.96
C GLU A 322 32.08 8.83 15.89
N VAL A 323 31.42 7.67 15.92
CA VAL A 323 30.28 7.37 15.03
C VAL A 323 29.14 8.36 15.25
N LEU A 324 28.84 8.76 16.50
CA LEU A 324 27.82 9.77 16.78
C LEU A 324 28.18 11.13 16.16
N PHE A 325 29.45 11.57 16.22
CA PHE A 325 29.90 12.77 15.53
C PHE A 325 29.80 12.67 14.01
N GLN A 326 29.93 11.47 13.44
CA GLN A 326 29.67 11.23 12.02
C GLN A 326 28.18 11.35 11.70
N VAL A 327 27.29 10.75 12.50
CA VAL A 327 25.83 10.86 12.35
C VAL A 327 25.39 12.33 12.35
N ARG A 328 25.92 13.15 13.28
CA ARG A 328 25.66 14.59 13.32
C ARG A 328 26.13 15.30 12.05
N ARG A 329 27.34 14.99 11.57
CA ARG A 329 27.93 15.59 10.36
C ARG A 329 27.13 15.27 9.11
N ASP A 330 26.60 14.05 9.04
CA ASP A 330 25.72 13.57 7.97
C ASP A 330 24.26 14.03 8.18
N ARG A 331 24.02 14.95 9.13
CA ARG A 331 22.72 15.55 9.45
C ARG A 331 21.63 14.51 9.70
N TYR A 332 21.97 13.46 10.45
CA TYR A 332 21.02 12.45 10.89
C TYR A 332 20.27 11.74 9.75
N LYS A 333 20.84 11.67 8.54
CA LYS A 333 20.20 11.08 7.35
C LYS A 333 19.55 9.70 7.59
N ASP A 334 20.21 8.83 8.35
CA ASP A 334 19.73 7.47 8.64
C ASP A 334 18.86 7.38 9.90
N ASN A 335 18.76 8.47 10.68
CA ASN A 335 17.99 8.55 11.92
C ASN A 335 17.21 9.89 11.95
N PRO A 336 16.29 10.13 10.99
CA PRO A 336 15.49 11.35 10.98
C PRO A 336 14.62 11.43 12.24
N ALA A 337 14.33 12.64 12.71
CA ALA A 337 13.50 12.87 13.90
C ALA A 337 12.14 12.17 13.78
N ILE A 338 11.39 12.49 12.72
CA ILE A 338 10.16 11.81 12.32
C ILE A 338 10.37 11.32 10.89
N LYS A 339 9.89 10.11 10.58
CA LYS A 339 9.83 9.61 9.20
C LYS A 339 8.56 10.13 8.55
N ASP A 340 8.61 10.55 7.29
CA ASP A 340 7.48 11.12 6.56
C ASP A 340 6.20 10.26 6.64
N GLU A 341 6.32 8.93 6.62
CA GLU A 341 5.17 8.00 6.72
C GLU A 341 4.51 7.95 8.12
N LEU A 342 5.20 8.44 9.14
CA LEU A 342 4.80 8.44 10.55
C LEU A 342 4.48 9.84 11.07
N ASP A 343 4.55 10.86 10.21
CA ASP A 343 4.10 12.22 10.49
C ASP A 343 2.59 12.31 10.23
N LEU A 344 1.80 11.97 11.25
CA LEU A 344 0.36 11.75 11.15
C LEU A 344 -0.47 12.75 11.96
N VAL A 345 0.18 13.67 12.66
CA VAL A 345 -0.45 14.63 13.56
C VAL A 345 0.00 16.02 13.17
N GLU A 346 -0.95 16.89 12.83
CA GLU A 346 -0.69 18.28 12.50
C GLU A 346 -0.14 19.05 13.71
N GLU A 347 0.74 20.02 13.47
CA GLU A 347 1.43 20.77 14.53
C GLU A 347 0.47 21.47 15.50
N GLU A 348 -0.70 21.92 15.02
CA GLU A 348 -1.72 22.61 15.82
C GLU A 348 -2.43 21.69 16.83
N ASP A 349 -2.50 20.39 16.51
CA ASP A 349 -3.18 19.38 17.33
C ASP A 349 -2.22 18.70 18.34
N GLN A 350 -0.92 19.02 18.30
CA GLN A 350 0.07 18.40 19.17
C GLN A 350 -0.03 18.92 20.61
N ILE A 351 -0.01 17.99 21.57
CA ILE A 351 -0.04 18.30 23.00
C ILE A 351 1.27 17.83 23.66
N THR A 352 2.15 18.76 24.01
CA THR A 352 3.45 18.45 24.60
C THR A 352 3.44 18.49 26.13
N HIS A 353 3.80 17.38 26.76
CA HIS A 353 3.93 17.25 28.21
C HIS A 353 5.29 17.70 28.71
N ARG A 354 5.32 18.44 29.84
CA ARG A 354 6.53 19.06 30.41
C ARG A 354 7.03 18.41 31.70
N THR A 355 6.78 17.12 31.90
CA THR A 355 7.19 16.39 33.12
C THR A 355 8.71 16.27 33.22
N GLY A 356 9.32 16.79 34.29
CA GLY A 356 10.77 16.73 34.53
C GLY A 356 11.29 15.37 35.05
N LEU A 357 12.59 15.15 34.87
CA LEU A 357 13.31 13.97 35.34
C LEU A 357 13.42 13.88 36.87
N ASP A 358 13.21 14.96 37.63
CA ASP A 358 13.29 14.94 39.10
C ASP A 358 11.93 15.16 39.79
N ASP A 359 10.86 15.38 39.03
CA ASP A 359 9.52 15.66 39.55
C ASP A 359 8.95 14.49 40.37
N GLU A 360 8.00 14.79 41.26
CA GLU A 360 7.21 13.77 41.96
C GLU A 360 6.15 13.20 41.02
N ILE A 361 6.42 12.02 40.46
CA ILE A 361 5.60 11.41 39.40
C ILE A 361 4.74 10.28 39.98
N ASP A 362 3.42 10.36 39.77
CA ASP A 362 2.49 9.26 40.02
C ASP A 362 2.36 8.34 38.79
N VAL A 363 2.69 7.07 38.98
CA VAL A 363 2.67 6.02 37.94
C VAL A 363 1.27 5.40 37.80
N GLN A 364 0.37 5.64 38.75
CA GLN A 364 -0.99 5.10 38.80
C GLN A 364 -1.03 3.58 38.55
N ASP A 365 -0.18 2.82 39.25
CA ASP A 365 -0.03 1.36 39.06
C ASP A 365 -1.33 0.58 39.32
N GLY A 366 -2.22 1.13 40.14
CA GLY A 366 -3.54 0.57 40.45
C GLY A 366 -4.47 0.47 39.23
N LEU A 367 -4.22 1.24 38.16
CA LEU A 367 -4.99 1.18 36.90
C LEU A 367 -4.71 -0.08 36.08
N ASN A 368 -3.70 -0.86 36.45
CA ASN A 368 -3.40 -2.12 35.76
C ASN A 368 -4.24 -3.30 36.28
N ILE A 369 -5.04 -3.07 37.32
CA ILE A 369 -5.78 -4.09 38.06
C ILE A 369 -7.26 -3.76 37.98
N PHE A 370 -8.08 -4.78 37.73
CA PHE A 370 -9.53 -4.65 37.71
C PHE A 370 -10.06 -4.14 39.06
N LYS A 371 -10.94 -3.13 39.00
CA LYS A 371 -11.74 -2.63 40.12
C LYS A 371 -13.19 -2.58 39.67
N TYR A 372 -14.11 -2.88 40.58
CA TYR A 372 -15.53 -2.72 40.32
C TYR A 372 -15.87 -1.24 40.23
N ASP A 373 -16.67 -0.88 39.24
CA ASP A 373 -17.15 0.47 38.98
C ASP A 373 -18.65 0.53 39.27
N SER A 374 -19.06 1.40 40.20
CA SER A 374 -20.47 1.60 40.50
C SER A 374 -21.19 2.41 39.42
N GLU A 375 -20.46 3.25 38.68
CA GLU A 375 -20.99 4.20 37.68
C GLU A 375 -20.65 3.72 36.25
N TRP A 376 -20.59 2.40 36.06
CA TRP A 376 -20.16 1.78 34.81
C TRP A 376 -20.93 2.26 33.58
N GLU A 377 -22.26 2.37 33.68
CA GLU A 377 -23.10 2.78 32.55
C GLU A 377 -22.83 4.22 32.16
N GLU A 378 -22.69 5.12 33.13
CA GLU A 378 -22.37 6.54 32.90
C GLU A 378 -20.99 6.69 32.24
N HIS A 379 -19.98 5.95 32.71
CA HIS A 379 -18.64 6.00 32.14
C HIS A 379 -18.56 5.38 30.74
N GLU A 380 -19.31 4.31 30.46
CA GLU A 380 -19.38 3.72 29.12
C GLU A 380 -20.14 4.63 28.14
N GLU A 381 -21.23 5.27 28.58
CA GLU A 381 -21.97 6.22 27.76
C GLU A 381 -21.14 7.49 27.48
N ALA A 382 -20.44 8.02 28.49
CA ALA A 382 -19.54 9.16 28.32
C ALA A 382 -18.42 8.83 27.31
N TYR A 383 -17.85 7.63 27.37
CA TYR A 383 -16.85 7.21 26.39
C TYR A 383 -17.47 6.99 25.00
N LYS A 384 -18.70 6.48 24.91
CA LYS A 384 -19.42 6.34 23.63
C LYS A 384 -19.62 7.70 22.95
N LYS A 385 -20.01 8.73 23.71
CA LYS A 385 -20.14 10.12 23.22
C LYS A 385 -18.80 10.66 22.74
N LEU A 386 -17.76 10.53 23.56
CA LEU A 386 -16.41 10.96 23.19
C LEU A 386 -15.87 10.22 21.94
N LYS A 387 -16.16 8.93 21.82
CA LYS A 387 -15.78 8.13 20.65
C LYS A 387 -16.46 8.66 19.38
N ALA A 388 -17.75 8.97 19.44
CA ALA A 388 -18.49 9.50 18.30
C ALA A 388 -17.95 10.86 17.85
N GLU A 389 -17.56 11.72 18.80
CA GLU A 389 -16.88 13.00 18.53
C GLU A 389 -15.51 12.78 17.87
N ILE A 390 -14.69 11.87 18.40
CA ILE A 390 -13.34 11.60 17.87
C ILE A 390 -13.38 11.02 16.45
N LEU A 391 -14.33 10.11 16.16
CA LEU A 391 -14.42 9.43 14.87
C LEU A 391 -15.28 10.19 13.84
N GLY A 392 -15.91 11.30 14.23
CA GLY A 392 -16.79 12.07 13.35
C GLY A 392 -18.15 11.39 13.06
N GLU A 393 -18.51 10.35 13.83
CA GLU A 393 -19.80 9.66 13.76
C GLU A 393 -20.94 10.55 14.31
N ALA A 394 -20.62 11.65 15.00
CA ALA A 394 -21.59 12.59 15.58
C ALA A 394 -22.17 13.63 14.59
N SER A 395 -21.84 13.57 13.30
CA SER A 395 -22.13 14.64 12.34
C SER A 395 -23.47 14.51 11.57
N GLU A 396 -24.36 13.60 11.94
CA GLU A 396 -25.66 13.43 11.25
C GLU A 396 -26.87 13.24 12.19
N GLU A 397 -26.73 13.41 13.51
CA GLU A 397 -27.86 13.25 14.45
C GLU A 397 -27.91 14.36 15.51
N GLU A 398 -28.10 15.61 15.09
CA GLU A 398 -28.68 16.63 15.99
C GLU A 398 -29.69 17.51 15.24
N GLU A 399 -30.85 16.93 14.92
CA GLU A 399 -32.16 17.61 14.84
C GLU A 399 -33.26 16.54 14.80
N ASP A 400 -33.71 16.05 15.97
CA ASP A 400 -35.15 16.03 16.32
C ASP A 400 -35.47 15.24 17.63
N GLU A 401 -36.15 15.96 18.52
CA GLU A 401 -37.19 15.57 19.49
C GLU A 401 -37.23 14.18 20.17
N SER A 402 -37.11 14.22 21.51
CA SER A 402 -37.93 13.50 22.50
C SER A 402 -38.87 12.38 21.99
N GLY A 403 -38.50 11.12 22.24
CA GLY A 403 -39.44 9.99 22.18
C GLY A 403 -38.85 8.69 22.71
N SER A 404 -39.25 8.31 23.92
CA SER A 404 -39.12 6.95 24.44
C SER A 404 -39.88 5.94 23.56
N GLU A 405 -39.27 4.82 23.19
CA GLU A 405 -39.79 3.46 23.41
C GLU A 405 -38.79 2.37 22.96
N GLU A 406 -38.92 1.20 23.59
CA GLU A 406 -38.06 0.03 23.49
C GLU A 406 -38.25 -0.80 22.19
N SER A 407 -37.17 -1.49 21.82
CA SER A 407 -37.11 -2.85 21.23
C SER A 407 -37.50 -3.09 19.77
N THR A 408 -36.57 -3.84 19.10
CA THR A 408 -36.74 -4.67 17.89
C THR A 408 -36.80 -3.87 16.58
N ASP A 409 -35.82 -3.93 15.66
CA ASP A 409 -35.40 -5.13 14.94
C ASP A 409 -33.97 -5.00 14.38
N ASP A 410 -33.21 -6.09 14.43
CA ASP A 410 -31.76 -6.19 14.21
C ASP A 410 -31.43 -6.57 12.75
N GLU A 411 -32.14 -6.00 11.77
CA GLU A 411 -31.96 -6.28 10.33
C GLU A 411 -31.88 -5.03 9.41
N GLU A 412 -31.96 -3.79 9.95
CA GLU A 412 -31.81 -2.55 9.13
C GLU A 412 -30.46 -1.81 9.33
N ALA A 413 -29.60 -2.28 10.25
CA ALA A 413 -28.30 -1.63 10.54
C ALA A 413 -27.18 -1.90 9.50
N GLU A 414 -27.48 -2.60 8.41
CA GLU A 414 -26.58 -2.72 7.25
C GLU A 414 -26.83 -1.66 6.16
N GLU A 415 -27.98 -0.97 6.14
CA GLU A 415 -28.26 0.06 5.13
C GLU A 415 -27.75 1.47 5.51
N GLU A 416 -27.58 1.78 6.80
CA GLU A 416 -27.08 3.10 7.24
C GLU A 416 -25.54 3.23 7.27
N ARG A 417 -24.80 2.13 7.10
CA ARG A 417 -23.33 2.15 7.09
C ARG A 417 -22.68 2.63 5.79
N GLN A 418 -23.45 3.06 4.81
CA GLN A 418 -22.95 3.73 3.61
C GLN A 418 -23.96 4.75 3.07
N MET A 419 -24.22 5.83 3.78
CA MET A 419 -24.28 7.13 3.07
C MET A 419 -22.85 7.57 2.72
N GLU A 420 -22.14 6.70 2.00
CA GLU A 420 -20.99 7.11 1.21
C GLU A 420 -21.60 8.11 0.22
N ILE A 421 -21.43 9.42 0.46
CA ILE A 421 -21.83 10.45 -0.49
C ILE A 421 -21.01 10.16 -1.73
N LYS A 422 -21.60 9.35 -2.61
CA LYS A 422 -20.98 8.94 -3.84
C LYS A 422 -21.06 10.17 -4.72
N ASP A 423 -20.01 10.97 -4.65
CA ASP A 423 -19.92 12.20 -5.40
C ASP A 423 -19.96 11.85 -6.90
N GLN A 424 -21.14 11.99 -7.50
CA GLN A 424 -21.33 11.84 -8.94
C GLN A 424 -20.88 13.10 -9.69
N SER A 425 -20.50 14.17 -8.98
CA SER A 425 -20.26 15.48 -9.59
C SER A 425 -18.87 15.64 -10.22
N ASN A 426 -17.94 14.69 -10.02
CA ASN A 426 -16.57 14.72 -10.56
C ASN A 426 -15.89 16.11 -10.41
N THR A 427 -16.24 16.86 -9.37
CA THR A 427 -15.87 18.28 -9.25
C THR A 427 -14.36 18.47 -9.13
N ASP A 428 -13.69 17.58 -8.40
CA ASP A 428 -12.23 17.59 -8.26
C ASP A 428 -11.50 17.36 -9.58
N LEU A 429 -11.99 16.42 -10.40
CA LEU A 429 -11.42 16.16 -11.72
C LEU A 429 -11.61 17.38 -12.65
N VAL A 430 -12.79 18.00 -12.62
CA VAL A 430 -13.05 19.23 -13.39
C VAL A 430 -12.15 20.37 -12.94
N ASN A 431 -11.94 20.52 -11.63
CA ASN A 431 -11.04 21.54 -11.06
C ASN A 431 -9.58 21.28 -11.47
N LEU A 432 -9.13 20.02 -11.46
CA LEU A 432 -7.82 19.65 -11.96
C LEU A 432 -7.65 19.99 -13.44
N ARG A 433 -8.61 19.58 -14.28
CA ARG A 433 -8.60 19.89 -15.73
C ARG A 433 -8.59 21.39 -15.99
N ARG A 434 -9.37 22.17 -15.24
CA ARG A 434 -9.37 23.65 -15.32
C ARG A 434 -8.01 24.23 -14.96
N THR A 435 -7.36 23.71 -13.92
CA THR A 435 -6.04 24.15 -13.48
C THR A 435 -4.97 23.89 -14.55
N ILE A 436 -4.97 22.70 -15.14
CA ILE A 436 -4.06 22.33 -16.24
C ILE A 436 -4.30 23.25 -17.45
N TYR A 437 -5.56 23.43 -17.86
CA TYR A 437 -5.93 24.30 -18.99
C TYR A 437 -5.46 25.75 -18.79
N LEU A 438 -5.75 26.35 -17.64
CA LEU A 438 -5.32 27.72 -17.34
C LEU A 438 -3.80 27.85 -17.30
N THR A 439 -3.10 26.82 -16.84
CA THR A 439 -1.63 26.80 -16.83
C THR A 439 -1.05 26.78 -18.23
N ILE A 440 -1.65 26.01 -19.14
CA ILE A 440 -1.26 25.96 -20.56
C ILE A 440 -1.52 27.33 -21.22
N MET A 441 -2.71 27.89 -21.06
CA MET A 441 -3.12 29.14 -21.73
C MET A 441 -2.43 30.39 -21.17
N SER A 442 -1.96 30.35 -19.93
CA SER A 442 -1.21 31.46 -19.31
C SER A 442 0.30 31.43 -19.60
N SER A 443 0.79 30.38 -20.28
CA SER A 443 2.21 30.22 -20.61
C SER A 443 2.47 30.67 -22.04
N ILE A 444 3.59 31.38 -22.25
CA ILE A 444 3.96 31.87 -23.59
C ILE A 444 4.86 30.85 -24.30
N ASP A 445 5.80 30.25 -23.57
CA ASP A 445 6.77 29.30 -24.10
C ASP A 445 6.57 27.88 -23.54
N PHE A 446 6.95 26.87 -24.33
CA PHE A 446 6.71 25.47 -23.98
C PHE A 446 7.55 25.05 -22.76
N GLU A 447 8.76 25.60 -22.59
CA GLU A 447 9.61 25.31 -21.43
C GLU A 447 9.00 25.84 -20.13
N GLU A 448 8.49 27.08 -20.17
CA GLU A 448 7.76 27.69 -19.06
C GLU A 448 6.52 26.89 -18.70
N CYS A 449 5.75 26.48 -19.71
CA CYS A 449 4.57 25.65 -19.54
C CYS A 449 4.91 24.32 -18.88
N CYS A 450 5.92 23.60 -19.37
CA CYS A 450 6.36 22.33 -18.78
C CYS A 450 6.78 22.50 -17.32
N HIS A 451 7.56 23.53 -17.00
CA HIS A 451 8.00 23.79 -15.63
C HIS A 451 6.83 24.13 -14.69
N LYS A 452 5.83 24.88 -15.15
CA LYS A 452 4.61 25.17 -14.38
C LYS A 452 3.75 23.91 -14.19
N LEU A 453 3.55 23.12 -15.24
CA LEU A 453 2.77 21.87 -15.19
C LEU A 453 3.40 20.85 -14.23
N MET A 454 4.73 20.77 -14.15
CA MET A 454 5.43 19.91 -13.18
C MET A 454 5.22 20.30 -11.71
N LYS A 455 4.81 21.54 -11.44
CA LYS A 455 4.53 22.02 -10.07
C LYS A 455 3.09 21.78 -9.64
N ILE A 456 2.21 21.38 -10.56
CA ILE A 456 0.84 21.01 -10.21
C ILE A 456 0.89 19.68 -9.46
N ASN A 457 0.32 19.65 -8.25
CA ASN A 457 0.23 18.42 -7.47
C ASN A 457 -0.86 17.52 -8.07
N LEU A 458 -0.45 16.45 -8.74
CA LEU A 458 -1.36 15.50 -9.35
C LEU A 458 -1.73 14.42 -8.33
N PRO A 459 -3.02 14.22 -8.01
CA PRO A 459 -3.46 13.13 -7.17
C PRO A 459 -3.00 11.77 -7.73
N SER A 460 -2.62 10.85 -6.84
CA SER A 460 -2.18 9.50 -7.25
C SER A 460 -3.26 8.80 -8.08
N GLY A 461 -2.91 8.38 -9.30
CA GLY A 461 -3.83 7.73 -10.24
C GLY A 461 -4.50 8.66 -11.26
N GLN A 462 -4.42 9.98 -11.13
CA GLN A 462 -4.96 10.94 -12.10
C GLN A 462 -3.91 11.49 -13.10
N GLU A 463 -2.74 10.86 -13.17
CA GLU A 463 -1.64 11.29 -14.04
C GLU A 463 -2.02 11.26 -15.53
N GLN A 464 -2.95 10.39 -15.93
CA GLN A 464 -3.43 10.29 -17.32
C GLN A 464 -4.14 11.56 -17.80
N GLU A 465 -4.69 12.34 -16.86
CA GLU A 465 -5.43 13.57 -17.17
C GLU A 465 -4.53 14.65 -17.75
N LEU A 466 -3.24 14.68 -17.39
CA LEU A 466 -2.31 15.67 -17.91
C LEU A 466 -2.05 15.50 -19.42
N PRO A 467 -1.61 14.33 -19.93
CA PRO A 467 -1.55 14.06 -21.37
C PRO A 467 -2.89 14.23 -22.08
N SER A 468 -3.99 13.77 -21.47
CA SER A 468 -5.35 13.92 -22.05
C SER A 468 -5.70 15.38 -22.27
N MET A 469 -5.46 16.25 -21.26
CA MET A 469 -5.75 17.67 -21.37
C MET A 469 -4.85 18.38 -22.39
N ILE A 470 -3.56 18.03 -22.47
CA ILE A 470 -2.65 18.60 -23.48
C ILE A 470 -3.16 18.29 -24.90
N ILE A 471 -3.59 17.05 -25.15
CA ILE A 471 -4.11 16.62 -26.44
C ILE A 471 -5.48 17.24 -26.73
N GLU A 472 -6.37 17.32 -25.73
CA GLU A 472 -7.68 17.97 -25.86
C GLU A 472 -7.54 19.46 -26.20
N CYS A 473 -6.65 20.19 -25.50
CA CYS A 473 -6.34 21.59 -25.81
C CYS A 473 -5.81 21.73 -27.23
N CYS A 474 -4.84 20.89 -27.62
CA CYS A 474 -4.29 20.87 -28.98
C CYS A 474 -5.37 20.61 -30.04
N SER A 475 -6.32 19.70 -29.76
CA SER A 475 -7.39 19.35 -30.68
C SER A 475 -8.37 20.50 -30.94
N GLN A 476 -8.61 21.36 -29.94
CA GLN A 476 -9.57 22.46 -30.02
C GLN A 476 -9.03 23.70 -30.73
N GLU A 477 -7.72 23.81 -30.91
CA GLU A 477 -7.13 24.91 -31.67
C GLU A 477 -7.60 24.94 -33.13
N LYS A 478 -7.72 26.14 -33.70
CA LYS A 478 -8.10 26.26 -35.12
C LYS A 478 -7.07 25.63 -36.06
N THR A 479 -5.79 25.76 -35.70
CA THR A 479 -4.65 25.26 -36.46
C THR A 479 -3.65 24.62 -35.50
N TYR A 480 -3.06 23.49 -35.90
CA TYR A 480 -2.02 22.84 -35.12
C TYR A 480 -0.87 23.80 -34.78
N SER A 481 -0.60 23.95 -33.47
CA SER A 481 0.53 24.68 -32.94
C SER A 481 1.61 23.73 -32.46
N LYS A 482 2.86 23.96 -32.90
CA LYS A 482 4.04 23.18 -32.47
C LYS A 482 4.28 23.24 -30.96
N PHE A 483 3.76 24.28 -30.30
CA PHE A 483 3.81 24.44 -28.85
C PHE A 483 3.36 23.16 -28.11
N TYR A 484 2.24 22.55 -28.51
CA TYR A 484 1.73 21.35 -27.87
C TYR A 484 2.63 20.13 -28.11
N GLY A 485 3.11 19.93 -29.34
CA GLY A 485 4.04 18.84 -29.67
C GLY A 485 5.35 18.91 -28.86
N LEU A 486 5.88 20.13 -28.66
CA LEU A 486 7.08 20.36 -27.85
C LEU A 486 6.85 20.09 -26.36
N ILE A 487 5.66 20.42 -25.83
CA ILE A 487 5.27 20.05 -24.45
C ILE A 487 5.23 18.51 -24.33
N GLY A 488 4.53 17.84 -25.24
CA GLY A 488 4.44 16.38 -25.24
C GLY A 488 5.81 15.71 -25.30
N GLU A 489 6.68 16.18 -26.20
CA GLU A 489 8.06 15.68 -26.34
C GLU A 489 8.85 15.85 -25.04
N ARG A 490 8.77 17.02 -24.42
CA ARG A 490 9.51 17.32 -23.19
C ARG A 490 9.08 16.42 -22.05
N PHE A 491 7.77 16.21 -21.87
CA PHE A 491 7.22 15.33 -20.84
C PHE A 491 7.58 13.87 -21.09
N ALA A 492 7.44 13.38 -22.33
CA ALA A 492 7.73 11.99 -22.65
C ALA A 492 9.23 11.65 -22.49
N LYS A 493 10.13 12.61 -22.74
CA LYS A 493 11.58 12.45 -22.50
C LYS A 493 12.00 12.65 -21.03
N LEU A 494 11.10 13.09 -20.16
CA LEU A 494 11.40 13.38 -18.76
C LEU A 494 11.44 12.12 -17.90
N ASN A 495 10.41 11.27 -18.01
CA ASN A 495 10.30 10.02 -17.27
C ASN A 495 9.48 9.00 -18.08
N ARG A 496 9.78 7.71 -17.89
CA ARG A 496 9.07 6.60 -18.54
C ARG A 496 7.56 6.61 -18.25
N LEU A 497 7.17 7.06 -17.06
CA LEU A 497 5.76 7.21 -16.69
C LEU A 497 4.99 8.06 -17.69
N TRP A 498 5.50 9.24 -18.06
CA TRP A 498 4.84 10.13 -19.01
C TRP A 498 4.81 9.56 -20.42
N LEU A 499 5.90 8.90 -20.83
CA LEU A 499 5.95 8.16 -22.09
C LEU A 499 4.82 7.12 -22.15
N ASP A 500 4.72 6.25 -21.14
CA ASP A 500 3.67 5.21 -21.06
C ASP A 500 2.26 5.83 -21.12
N GLN A 501 2.03 6.98 -20.48
CA GLN A 501 0.74 7.68 -20.54
C GLN A 501 0.43 8.27 -21.92
N PHE A 502 1.42 8.83 -22.64
CA PHE A 502 1.22 9.29 -24.02
C PHE A 502 0.99 8.15 -25.00
N GLU A 503 1.63 6.99 -24.79
CA GLU A 503 1.39 5.77 -25.59
C GLU A 503 -0.03 5.24 -25.40
N GLN A 504 -0.51 5.17 -24.15
CA GLN A 504 -1.89 4.82 -23.83
C GLN A 504 -2.89 5.83 -24.40
N ALA A 505 -2.56 7.12 -24.34
CA ALA A 505 -3.39 8.16 -24.94
C ALA A 505 -3.53 7.97 -26.45
N PHE A 506 -2.45 7.65 -27.18
CA PHE A 506 -2.54 7.37 -28.62
C PHE A 506 -3.53 6.24 -28.92
N ALA A 507 -3.43 5.12 -28.21
CA ALA A 507 -4.34 3.99 -28.40
C ALA A 507 -5.80 4.38 -28.14
N LYS A 508 -6.06 5.11 -27.04
CA LYS A 508 -7.41 5.59 -26.68
C LYS A 508 -7.98 6.56 -27.71
N TYR A 509 -7.19 7.52 -28.17
CA TYR A 509 -7.64 8.46 -29.20
C TYR A 509 -7.85 7.76 -30.53
N TYR A 510 -6.98 6.83 -30.92
CA TYR A 510 -7.12 6.04 -32.16
C TYR A 510 -8.43 5.23 -32.17
N ASP A 511 -8.75 4.52 -31.08
CA ASP A 511 -10.00 3.75 -30.97
C ASP A 511 -11.26 4.64 -31.08
N THR A 512 -11.19 5.86 -30.53
CA THR A 512 -12.31 6.80 -30.49
C THR A 512 -12.31 7.85 -31.61
N ILE A 513 -11.45 7.75 -32.64
CA ILE A 513 -11.32 8.76 -33.73
C ILE A 513 -12.61 9.05 -34.49
N HIS A 514 -13.52 8.09 -34.58
CA HIS A 514 -14.80 8.25 -35.26
C HIS A 514 -15.70 9.33 -34.62
N ARG A 515 -15.44 9.72 -33.37
CA ARG A 515 -16.20 10.76 -32.64
C ARG A 515 -15.70 12.18 -32.92
N TYR A 516 -14.53 12.34 -33.52
CA TYR A 516 -13.89 13.63 -33.72
C TYR A 516 -14.15 14.19 -35.12
N GLU A 517 -14.37 15.50 -35.18
CA GLU A 517 -14.47 16.23 -36.45
C GLU A 517 -13.12 16.34 -37.17
N THR A 518 -13.14 16.65 -38.46
CA THR A 518 -11.94 16.65 -39.32
C THR A 518 -10.84 17.60 -38.86
N ASN A 519 -11.18 18.73 -38.23
CA ASN A 519 -10.17 19.67 -37.74
C ASN A 519 -9.45 19.15 -36.49
N ARG A 520 -10.21 18.57 -35.55
CA ARG A 520 -9.65 17.94 -34.35
C ARG A 520 -8.76 16.76 -34.72
N LEU A 521 -9.20 15.92 -35.66
CA LEU A 521 -8.40 14.81 -36.19
C LEU A 521 -7.08 15.29 -36.77
N ARG A 522 -7.09 16.40 -37.51
CA ARG A 522 -5.87 16.99 -38.08
C ARG A 522 -4.87 17.39 -37.00
N ASN A 523 -5.31 18.09 -35.97
CA ASN A 523 -4.41 18.55 -34.91
C ASN A 523 -3.87 17.39 -34.08
N ILE A 524 -4.71 16.41 -33.73
CA ILE A 524 -4.28 15.21 -32.98
C ILE A 524 -3.29 14.40 -33.82
N ALA A 525 -3.54 14.22 -35.12
CA ALA A 525 -2.63 13.50 -36.02
C ALA A 525 -1.26 14.19 -36.12
N ARG A 526 -1.23 15.53 -36.22
CA ARG A 526 0.02 16.30 -36.24
C ARG A 526 0.75 16.31 -34.90
N PHE A 527 0.01 16.32 -33.79
CA PHE A 527 0.60 16.17 -32.45
C PHE A 527 1.35 14.83 -32.35
N PHE A 528 0.70 13.72 -32.69
CA PHE A 528 1.36 12.41 -32.66
C PHE A 528 2.44 12.25 -33.75
N GLY A 529 2.29 12.90 -34.91
CA GLY A 529 3.34 12.99 -35.93
C GLY A 529 4.63 13.63 -35.39
N HIS A 530 4.52 14.72 -34.63
CA HIS A 530 5.64 15.32 -33.90
C HIS A 530 6.22 14.34 -32.86
N MET A 531 5.38 13.67 -32.07
CA MET A 531 5.83 12.73 -31.04
C MET A 531 6.60 11.53 -31.61
N PHE A 532 6.18 10.98 -32.75
CA PHE A 532 6.89 9.88 -33.42
C PHE A 532 8.18 10.36 -34.11
N SER A 533 8.15 11.51 -34.78
CA SER A 533 9.32 12.03 -35.51
C SER A 533 10.45 12.50 -34.59
N SER A 534 10.13 12.93 -33.36
CA SER A 534 11.08 13.34 -32.33
C SER A 534 11.55 12.20 -31.41
N ASP A 535 11.14 10.95 -31.69
CA ASP A 535 11.32 9.76 -30.85
C ASP A 535 10.84 9.99 -29.38
N GLY A 536 9.73 10.71 -29.22
CA GLY A 536 9.08 10.97 -27.93
C GLY A 536 8.19 9.82 -27.45
N ILE A 537 7.58 9.07 -28.37
CA ILE A 537 6.86 7.81 -28.09
C ILE A 537 7.41 6.67 -28.94
N GLY A 538 7.26 5.44 -28.46
CA GLY A 538 7.72 4.27 -29.20
C GLY A 538 6.86 3.97 -30.43
N TRP A 539 7.52 3.55 -31.51
CA TRP A 539 6.86 3.18 -32.77
C TRP A 539 6.01 1.90 -32.66
N HIS A 540 6.21 1.09 -31.61
CA HIS A 540 5.41 -0.12 -31.33
C HIS A 540 3.92 0.17 -31.14
N VAL A 541 3.59 1.40 -30.73
CA VAL A 541 2.21 1.84 -30.49
C VAL A 541 1.38 1.84 -31.78
N LEU A 542 2.01 1.92 -32.95
CA LEU A 542 1.32 1.80 -34.25
C LEU A 542 0.68 0.42 -34.49
N SER A 543 0.94 -0.57 -33.64
CA SER A 543 0.29 -1.90 -33.67
C SER A 543 -1.23 -1.86 -33.52
N VAL A 544 -1.80 -0.80 -32.94
CA VAL A 544 -3.26 -0.64 -32.83
C VAL A 544 -3.90 -0.26 -34.18
N VAL A 545 -3.11 0.18 -35.16
CA VAL A 545 -3.59 0.67 -36.45
C VAL A 545 -3.73 -0.49 -37.44
N HIS A 546 -4.97 -0.79 -37.81
CA HIS A 546 -5.32 -1.82 -38.78
C HIS A 546 -5.90 -1.18 -40.04
N LEU A 547 -5.32 -1.52 -41.20
CA LEU A 547 -5.69 -0.98 -42.50
C LEU A 547 -6.36 -2.07 -43.36
N ASN A 548 -7.65 -2.26 -43.13
CA ASN A 548 -8.50 -3.24 -43.81
C ASN A 548 -9.86 -2.61 -44.18
N GLU A 549 -10.70 -3.34 -44.91
CA GLU A 549 -11.99 -2.81 -45.36
C GLU A 549 -13.05 -2.82 -44.25
N GLU A 550 -12.92 -3.72 -43.27
CA GLU A 550 -13.94 -4.00 -42.25
C GLU A 550 -13.82 -3.12 -41.00
N GLU A 551 -12.60 -2.83 -40.53
CA GLU A 551 -12.36 -2.08 -39.29
C GLU A 551 -11.98 -0.62 -39.57
N THR A 552 -11.44 -0.29 -40.75
CA THR A 552 -10.99 1.07 -41.05
C THR A 552 -12.13 2.00 -41.49
N THR A 553 -12.54 2.91 -40.60
CA THR A 553 -13.54 3.97 -40.88
C THR A 553 -12.98 5.13 -41.73
N SER A 554 -13.86 5.99 -42.27
CA SER A 554 -13.46 7.21 -43.00
C SER A 554 -12.60 8.16 -42.15
N SER A 555 -12.94 8.34 -40.87
CA SER A 555 -12.15 9.14 -39.91
C SER A 555 -10.75 8.55 -39.69
N SER A 556 -10.64 7.22 -39.59
CA SER A 556 -9.36 6.51 -39.51
C SER A 556 -8.47 6.77 -40.73
N ARG A 557 -9.06 6.72 -41.93
CA ARG A 557 -8.35 7.03 -43.18
C ARG A 557 -7.89 8.47 -43.26
N ILE A 558 -8.64 9.42 -42.71
CA ILE A 558 -8.22 10.83 -42.68
C ILE A 558 -7.08 11.01 -41.67
N PHE A 559 -7.18 10.38 -40.50
CA PHE A 559 -6.15 10.43 -39.46
C PHE A 559 -4.82 9.86 -39.95
N ILE A 560 -4.82 8.61 -40.47
CA ILE A 560 -3.62 7.95 -40.98
C ILE A 560 -2.99 8.77 -42.11
N LYS A 561 -3.80 9.33 -43.01
CA LYS A 561 -3.32 10.19 -44.10
C LYS A 561 -2.52 11.36 -43.57
N ILE A 562 -3.08 12.09 -42.60
CA ILE A 562 -2.45 13.29 -42.03
C ILE A 562 -1.19 12.90 -41.24
N LEU A 563 -1.26 11.83 -40.45
CA LEU A 563 -0.14 11.33 -39.65
C LEU A 563 1.08 10.99 -40.51
N PHE A 564 0.89 10.19 -41.56
CA PHE A 564 2.00 9.80 -42.43
C PHE A 564 2.49 10.94 -43.33
N GLN A 565 1.63 11.89 -43.70
CA GLN A 565 2.07 13.11 -44.39
C GLN A 565 2.97 13.95 -43.49
N ASP A 566 2.59 14.14 -42.22
CA ASP A 566 3.38 14.89 -41.23
C ASP A 566 4.73 14.21 -40.93
N LEU A 567 4.73 12.87 -40.78
CA LEU A 567 5.95 12.08 -40.63
C LEU A 567 6.88 12.20 -41.83
N ALA A 568 6.34 12.16 -43.05
CA ALA A 568 7.12 12.32 -44.27
C ALA A 568 7.70 13.74 -44.40
N GLU A 569 6.97 14.77 -43.96
CA GLU A 569 7.45 16.16 -43.91
C GLU A 569 8.58 16.33 -42.88
N ALA A 570 8.47 15.69 -41.70
CA ALA A 570 9.44 15.83 -40.61
C ALA A 570 10.73 15.00 -40.82
N LEU A 571 10.61 13.74 -41.22
CA LEU A 571 11.76 12.81 -41.34
C LEU A 571 12.33 12.76 -42.76
N GLY A 572 11.51 13.05 -43.77
CA GLY A 572 11.78 12.75 -45.17
C GLY A 572 11.47 11.29 -45.53
N MET A 573 11.06 11.07 -46.78
CA MET A 573 10.65 9.74 -47.28
C MET A 573 11.72 8.64 -47.10
N PRO A 574 13.03 8.88 -47.33
CA PRO A 574 14.04 7.82 -47.20
C PRO A 574 14.22 7.32 -45.76
N LYS A 575 14.23 8.23 -44.77
CA LYS A 575 14.37 7.87 -43.35
C LYS A 575 13.11 7.19 -42.83
N LEU A 576 11.94 7.62 -43.30
CA LEU A 576 10.68 6.98 -42.98
C LEU A 576 10.65 5.53 -43.50
N GLN A 577 11.11 5.28 -44.73
CA GLN A 577 11.24 3.93 -45.27
C GLN A 577 12.21 3.06 -44.45
N GLU A 578 13.37 3.61 -44.06
CA GLU A 578 14.34 2.90 -43.23
C GLU A 578 13.74 2.47 -41.89
N ARG A 579 13.03 3.39 -41.20
CA ARG A 579 12.37 3.10 -39.92
C ARG A 579 11.24 2.08 -40.05
N LEU A 580 10.45 2.12 -41.13
CA LEU A 580 9.36 1.17 -41.37
C LEU A 580 9.85 -0.21 -41.82
N ARG A 581 11.09 -0.32 -42.30
CA ARG A 581 11.74 -1.58 -42.70
C ARG A 581 12.58 -2.22 -41.59
N ASP A 582 12.66 -1.60 -40.41
CA ASP A 582 13.40 -2.16 -39.26
C ASP A 582 12.79 -3.50 -38.82
N ASP A 583 13.61 -4.55 -38.82
CA ASP A 583 13.19 -5.93 -38.50
C ASP A 583 12.62 -6.08 -37.08
N ILE A 584 13.04 -5.24 -36.13
CA ILE A 584 12.54 -5.29 -34.75
C ILE A 584 11.13 -4.72 -34.64
N LEU A 585 10.83 -3.64 -35.38
CA LEU A 585 9.54 -2.94 -35.33
C LEU A 585 8.52 -3.47 -36.33
N ARG A 586 8.97 -4.26 -37.31
CA ARG A 586 8.14 -4.85 -38.36
C ARG A 586 6.87 -5.56 -37.86
N PRO A 587 6.88 -6.33 -36.75
CA PRO A 587 5.67 -6.94 -36.21
C PRO A 587 4.62 -5.90 -35.78
N SER A 588 5.05 -4.75 -35.27
CA SER A 588 4.17 -3.66 -34.86
C SER A 588 3.52 -2.93 -36.04
N PHE A 589 4.02 -3.10 -37.26
CA PHE A 589 3.43 -2.51 -38.47
C PHE A 589 2.59 -3.49 -39.28
N ALA A 590 2.40 -4.72 -38.80
CA ALA A 590 1.65 -5.75 -39.53
C ALA A 590 0.21 -5.34 -39.86
N GLY A 591 -0.45 -4.57 -39.00
CA GLY A 591 -1.78 -4.02 -39.24
C GLY A 591 -1.83 -2.95 -40.34
N ILE A 592 -0.75 -2.18 -40.52
CA ILE A 592 -0.64 -1.12 -41.54
C ILE A 592 -0.19 -1.70 -42.89
N PHE A 593 0.71 -2.68 -42.86
CA PHE A 593 1.26 -3.39 -44.03
C PHE A 593 0.89 -4.89 -44.00
N PRO A 594 -0.42 -5.23 -44.14
CA PRO A 594 -0.90 -6.61 -44.06
C PRO A 594 -0.35 -7.49 -45.19
N THR A 595 0.18 -8.66 -44.84
CA THR A 595 0.69 -9.69 -45.77
C THR A 595 -0.08 -11.02 -45.68
N ASP A 596 -1.14 -11.04 -44.88
CA ASP A 596 -2.01 -12.17 -44.59
C ASP A 596 -2.97 -12.48 -45.75
N GLU A 597 -3.93 -11.59 -46.01
CA GLU A 597 -5.00 -11.76 -46.97
C GLU A 597 -4.75 -10.83 -48.17
N PRO A 598 -4.68 -11.36 -49.42
CA PRO A 598 -4.45 -10.55 -50.61
C PRO A 598 -5.42 -9.36 -50.78
N ARG A 599 -6.65 -9.45 -50.25
CA ARG A 599 -7.61 -8.33 -50.22
C ARG A 599 -7.12 -7.17 -49.34
N ASN A 600 -6.66 -7.46 -48.13
CA ASN A 600 -6.14 -6.46 -47.19
C ASN A 600 -4.85 -5.82 -47.72
N THR A 601 -3.96 -6.63 -48.29
CA THR A 601 -2.72 -6.13 -48.92
C THR A 601 -3.02 -5.17 -50.07
N ARG A 602 -3.99 -5.50 -50.95
CA ARG A 602 -4.42 -4.59 -52.04
C ARG A 602 -5.06 -3.31 -51.51
N PHE A 603 -5.86 -3.41 -50.46
CA PHE A 603 -6.50 -2.25 -49.82
C PHE A 603 -5.45 -1.25 -49.30
N SER A 604 -4.46 -1.74 -48.53
CA SER A 604 -3.38 -0.92 -48.00
C SER A 604 -2.50 -0.30 -49.11
N VAL A 605 -2.14 -1.08 -50.14
CA VAL A 605 -1.39 -0.57 -51.32
C VAL A 605 -2.16 0.56 -52.01
N ASN A 606 -3.45 0.35 -52.29
CA ASN A 606 -4.29 1.36 -52.95
C ASN A 606 -4.42 2.62 -52.08
N TYR A 607 -4.62 2.45 -50.78
CA TYR A 607 -4.72 3.56 -49.85
C TYR A 607 -3.44 4.40 -49.83
N PHE A 608 -2.26 3.80 -49.62
CA PHE A 608 -0.98 4.53 -49.59
C PHE A 608 -0.64 5.17 -50.95
N THR A 609 -1.05 4.58 -52.08
CA THR A 609 -0.93 5.24 -53.38
C THR A 609 -1.84 6.46 -53.51
N SER A 610 -3.07 6.39 -53.01
CA SER A 610 -4.04 7.48 -53.09
C SER A 610 -3.61 8.72 -52.30
N ILE A 611 -2.82 8.54 -51.23
CA ILE A 611 -2.29 9.63 -50.39
C ILE A 611 -0.90 10.10 -50.83
N GLY A 612 -0.36 9.57 -51.94
CA GLY A 612 0.92 9.99 -52.52
C GLY A 612 2.16 9.31 -51.90
N MET A 613 1.98 8.25 -51.10
CA MET A 613 3.05 7.56 -50.36
C MET A 613 3.26 6.12 -50.84
N GLY A 614 3.15 5.90 -52.15
CA GLY A 614 3.27 4.58 -52.76
C GLY A 614 4.62 3.88 -52.54
N ALA A 615 5.69 4.65 -52.28
CA ALA A 615 7.03 4.16 -52.01
C ALA A 615 7.11 3.33 -50.71
N LEU A 616 6.18 3.49 -49.77
CA LEU A 616 6.12 2.69 -48.54
C LEU A 616 5.60 1.26 -48.77
N THR A 617 5.05 0.96 -49.95
CA THR A 617 4.34 -0.30 -50.25
C THR A 617 5.06 -1.19 -51.26
N GLU A 618 6.34 -0.95 -51.54
CA GLU A 618 7.13 -1.71 -52.52
C GLU A 618 7.15 -3.21 -52.20
N ASP A 619 7.50 -3.58 -50.96
CA ASP A 619 7.58 -4.96 -50.48
C ASP A 619 6.23 -5.69 -50.59
N MET A 620 5.12 -4.99 -50.32
CA MET A 620 3.77 -5.55 -50.44
C MET A 620 3.39 -5.83 -51.90
N ARG A 621 3.83 -4.98 -52.84
CA ARG A 621 3.60 -5.18 -54.27
C ARG A 621 4.40 -6.37 -54.79
N GLU A 622 5.62 -6.55 -54.30
CA GLU A 622 6.43 -7.74 -54.61
C GLU A 622 5.80 -9.01 -54.05
N HIS A 623 5.29 -8.97 -52.81
CA HIS A 623 4.53 -10.07 -52.21
C HIS A 623 3.29 -10.43 -53.04
N LEU A 624 2.51 -9.43 -53.49
CA LEU A 624 1.35 -9.63 -54.37
C LEU A 624 1.69 -10.22 -55.74
N LYS A 625 2.89 -9.94 -56.28
CA LYS A 625 3.35 -10.53 -57.55
C LYS A 625 3.79 -11.99 -57.39
N ASN A 626 4.28 -12.36 -56.21
CA ASN A 626 4.80 -13.69 -55.89
C ASN A 626 3.72 -14.67 -55.38
N LEU A 627 2.50 -14.19 -55.12
CA LEU A 627 1.36 -15.04 -54.75
C LEU A 627 0.96 -15.98 -55.90
N PRO A 628 0.74 -17.29 -55.65
CA PRO A 628 0.29 -18.23 -56.66
C PRO A 628 -1.07 -17.79 -57.23
N LYS A 629 -1.17 -17.69 -58.56
CA LYS A 629 -2.42 -17.31 -59.24
C LYS A 629 -3.53 -18.31 -58.85
N PRO A 630 -4.74 -17.85 -58.47
CA PRO A 630 -5.85 -18.75 -58.20
C PRO A 630 -6.13 -19.59 -59.46
N ALA A 631 -6.20 -20.91 -59.28
CA ALA A 631 -6.51 -21.84 -60.37
C ALA A 631 -7.89 -21.50 -60.96
N PRO A 632 -8.05 -21.50 -62.29
CA PRO A 632 -9.35 -21.22 -62.90
C PRO A 632 -10.38 -22.24 -62.38
N PRO A 633 -11.64 -21.82 -62.13
CA PRO A 633 -12.68 -22.71 -61.63
C PRO A 633 -12.86 -23.87 -62.60
N ALA A 634 -12.88 -25.10 -62.06
CA ALA A 634 -13.14 -26.30 -62.84
C ALA A 634 -14.50 -26.17 -63.54
N LEU A 635 -14.49 -26.38 -64.86
CA LEU A 635 -15.70 -26.41 -65.69
C LEU A 635 -16.69 -27.43 -65.10
N PRO A 636 -17.99 -27.08 -64.97
CA PRO A 636 -18.98 -28.02 -64.47
C PRO A 636 -19.16 -29.20 -65.45
N ALA A 637 -19.32 -30.40 -64.88
CA ALA A 637 -19.61 -31.62 -65.62
C ALA A 637 -20.93 -31.49 -66.40
N ALA A 638 -20.91 -31.99 -67.64
CA ALA A 638 -22.00 -31.92 -68.61
C ALA A 638 -23.34 -32.45 -68.05
N ARG A 639 -24.40 -31.67 -68.26
CA ARG A 639 -25.78 -32.13 -68.33
C ARG A 639 -26.42 -31.60 -69.61
N ASP A 640 -27.12 -32.52 -70.26
CA ASP A 640 -27.75 -32.44 -71.58
C ASP A 640 -28.90 -31.44 -71.71
N ASP A 641 -29.10 -31.07 -72.98
CA ASP A 641 -30.31 -30.62 -73.70
C ASP A 641 -30.75 -29.13 -73.75
N SER A 642 -30.63 -28.61 -74.99
CA SER A 642 -31.50 -27.66 -75.75
C SER A 642 -31.76 -26.25 -75.20
N ASP A 643 -31.80 -25.15 -75.96
CA ASP A 643 -31.71 -24.87 -77.40
C ASP A 643 -31.40 -23.37 -77.54
N THR A 644 -30.55 -23.01 -78.52
CA THR A 644 -30.50 -21.73 -79.31
C THR A 644 -30.42 -20.36 -78.55
N ALA A 645 -29.66 -19.34 -78.93
CA ALA A 645 -29.02 -18.93 -80.17
C ALA A 645 -27.83 -18.00 -79.88
N SER A 646 -26.89 -18.00 -80.83
CA SER A 646 -25.68 -17.18 -80.92
C SER A 646 -25.95 -15.68 -81.01
N VAL A 647 -25.07 -14.85 -80.43
CA VAL A 647 -24.31 -13.81 -81.18
C VAL A 647 -23.12 -13.32 -80.36
N SER A 648 -21.96 -13.36 -81.00
CA SER A 648 -20.73 -12.70 -80.61
C SER A 648 -20.77 -11.21 -80.97
N SER A 649 -20.22 -10.34 -80.13
CA SER A 649 -19.55 -9.12 -80.63
C SER A 649 -18.50 -8.58 -79.67
N TYR A 650 -17.31 -8.55 -80.23
CA TYR A 650 -16.08 -7.87 -79.85
C TYR A 650 -16.20 -6.35 -80.07
N SER A 651 -15.69 -5.52 -79.15
CA SER A 651 -14.84 -4.33 -79.36
C SER A 651 -14.64 -3.61 -78.01
N SER A 652 -13.41 -3.39 -77.51
CA SER A 652 -12.37 -2.42 -77.88
C SER A 652 -12.68 -0.97 -77.45
N TYR A 653 -11.94 -0.53 -76.41
CA TYR A 653 -11.23 0.74 -76.25
C TYR A 653 -11.91 2.06 -76.67
N SER A 654 -12.07 3.01 -75.74
CA SER A 654 -11.49 4.35 -75.91
C SER A 654 -11.52 5.18 -74.63
N SER A 655 -10.36 5.77 -74.34
CA SER A 655 -10.11 6.92 -73.50
C SER A 655 -10.87 8.16 -74.01
N TYR A 656 -11.34 9.04 -73.12
CA TYR A 656 -11.32 10.48 -73.36
C TYR A 656 -11.31 11.28 -72.05
N SER A 657 -10.35 12.18 -71.96
CA SER A 657 -10.17 13.18 -70.91
C SER A 657 -11.10 14.37 -71.13
N THR A 658 -11.66 14.96 -70.07
CA THR A 658 -12.06 16.38 -70.09
C THR A 658 -11.90 17.02 -68.71
N VAL A 659 -11.26 18.19 -68.73
CA VAL A 659 -10.96 19.11 -67.61
C VAL A 659 -12.16 20.04 -67.34
N MET A 660 -12.22 20.55 -66.10
CA MET A 660 -13.25 21.35 -65.41
C MET A 660 -13.74 22.66 -66.09
N PRO A 661 -14.76 23.35 -65.52
CA PRO A 661 -14.46 24.57 -64.73
C PRO A 661 -15.42 24.88 -63.54
N ALA A 662 -15.22 26.06 -62.94
CA ALA A 662 -15.48 26.53 -61.57
C ALA A 662 -16.74 27.43 -61.33
N ALA A 663 -17.00 27.73 -60.03
CA ALA A 663 -17.54 28.96 -59.38
C ALA A 663 -18.98 29.44 -59.76
N ASP A 664 -19.82 30.11 -58.95
CA ASP A 664 -19.86 30.60 -57.55
C ASP A 664 -21.30 31.13 -57.22
N GLU A 665 -21.62 31.28 -55.92
CA GLU A 665 -22.48 32.34 -55.26
C GLU A 665 -24.02 32.44 -55.55
N VAL A 666 -24.98 32.62 -54.60
CA VAL A 666 -25.35 33.87 -53.86
C VAL A 666 -26.58 33.70 -52.87
N ILE A 667 -26.40 34.15 -51.61
CA ILE A 667 -27.14 35.10 -50.70
C ILE A 667 -28.61 34.88 -50.19
N LEU A 668 -28.80 35.10 -48.85
CA LEU A 668 -29.66 36.11 -48.14
C LEU A 668 -30.10 35.62 -46.73
N ALA A 669 -30.34 36.40 -45.66
CA ALA A 669 -29.87 37.69 -45.08
C ALA A 669 -30.64 37.89 -43.72
N ALA A 670 -30.21 38.88 -42.92
CA ALA A 670 -30.58 39.30 -41.54
C ALA A 670 -32.11 39.47 -41.22
N GLU A 671 -32.62 39.53 -39.97
CA GLU A 671 -32.26 40.26 -38.73
C GLU A 671 -32.86 39.58 -37.45
N ALA A 672 -32.39 40.07 -36.28
CA ALA A 672 -32.81 39.86 -34.87
C ALA A 672 -32.01 38.84 -34.04
#